data_AF-A0A1V5TPT9-F1
#
_entry.id   AF-A0A1V5TPT9-F1
#
_cell.length_a   1.000
_cell.length_b   1.000
_cell.length_c   1.000
_cell.angle_alpha   90.00
_cell.angle_beta   90.00
_cell.angle_gamma   90.00
#
_symmetry.space_group_name_H-M   'P 1'
#
loop_
_entity.id
_entity.type
_entity.pdbx_description
1 polymer ?
#
loop_
_entity_poly.entity_id
_entity_poly.type
_entity_poly.pdbx_seq_one_letter_code
_entity_poly.pdbx_strand_id
1 'polypeptide(L)'
;MTYDGDSASSFSSTNNTLVVSSGADTTPPRYNSVSHNSTLANNIALFSVNVFDETALVNGGFIFSTNNSGIWVNDSFVLFTSNPSWANVTKILNSNVGSVVGYRWYFNDSTGNINSTGIYTLTTTDLIPGGLQCGELNSANTVYTLTQNVSSIGTCFTITQPNITLDCAGYWINYSINGSNNTYGVYSNQFNTTIKNCNIVEGNFSNPVNNKHGIYLYEAGNSTIFNNYINIQSSHPIDVRHSSIYINITKNTVISNSGPVVYLAGSKNSIIENNTVIANGSAGLYLLSSSDNCTLINNNVSNIGEGGDGVYIVNSNDVFVVNNTVTGKYARAVNLYRSLNTVVLNQVAYGGDDGLEIWGSNNSIIKDCINLSGNVDDVFISSSYGLSVNNTFINCSYDINKETVNGEENELIRKWYYQAYTNYSNGTAVAGVNISAYNTTGDIQFTTLTNPSGLINRQEVTEYVNRGGTRSYYNNYTINATLFGHETESNIFNFTTTQNKVNDVFTFNPLVPGENACGVLDSPNTVYTLTRNVLSQGTCFTIAADNITLDCNAAWINYSINGENGTYGIYSDRFNTTIKSCKVIDMNHTSPNNERYGVYFSGASNGNIEYVYVNTTNSQAIFVSSNSTNINLINNDAESLNHGIELRGSSKNNLINNTGIGLMSLSAGIVINGSNENTLINNTGIGNYSGILLGDKSSNNNILINNTATSNFSTALLISYSNNNYFISQNATSYNLGGDSVAIRISNSNNSLIKDCLSISGEDYDVYIGDNNVNNTFLNCSYDINKEYLGIRGNLIRKWYYQTYVNYTNGTAVAGANITAYNKAGQIQFTHLTDSLGYIPLKELTDYIGYNGIRNYYSNYSINASKWLYNMESNVFNFTTKGNFVEDFLTLELDTFPPSYGYVGHSSTTAGQKSKFSIKFTDRGALHPYGVYIFSTNNTGTWENDSAVNFTSTPSWANVSVTLNSTVGDVVGYRWYFSDSFGNMNMTPIYKLVTEEKEESGGEGTGGGGGKKETPSQENEDSLYRPSYEVLQRGYETYFRKGDIVQINLSKNGTYLFEIGDINRFTKNLTILFNSGKYPVGLNESLKFDLNNDSFYDLQISVRDITASNSSRINFKEINEEIPASNKPALNQTSLGNKSTINIFGINGEEKESKSVVYFVFVGIIVLALILVACAIFFRFRKAKETSVNL
;
A
#
# COMPACT_ATOMS: atom_id res chain seq x y z
N MET A 1 -68.49 -4.56 -7.41
CA MET A 1 -69.49 -4.22 -8.45
C MET A 1 -70.36 -3.10 -7.89
N THR A 2 -70.31 -1.96 -8.57
CA THR A 2 -71.14 -0.74 -8.51
C THR A 2 -72.65 -1.06 -8.63
N TYR A 3 -73.66 -0.30 -8.21
CA TYR A 3 -73.85 1.15 -8.02
C TYR A 3 -75.23 1.39 -7.32
N ASP A 4 -75.37 2.53 -6.61
CA ASP A 4 -76.49 3.48 -6.39
C ASP A 4 -77.95 3.10 -6.79
N GLY A 5 -79.02 3.65 -6.22
CA GLY A 5 -79.25 4.86 -5.42
C GLY A 5 -80.69 5.34 -5.66
N ASP A 6 -81.25 5.94 -4.60
CA ASP A 6 -82.32 6.94 -4.49
C ASP A 6 -83.46 7.13 -5.53
N SER A 7 -84.65 7.20 -4.93
CA SER A 7 -85.74 8.19 -5.12
C SER A 7 -86.21 8.60 -6.53
N ALA A 8 -87.53 8.57 -6.74
CA ALA A 8 -88.32 9.79 -6.88
C ALA A 8 -89.78 9.48 -7.25
N SER A 9 -90.66 10.13 -6.51
CA SER A 9 -92.08 10.35 -6.80
C SER A 9 -92.30 11.11 -8.11
N SER A 10 -93.32 10.68 -8.87
CA SER A 10 -94.48 11.48 -9.32
C SER A 10 -94.96 10.95 -10.67
N PHE A 11 -96.26 10.68 -10.81
CA PHE A 11 -97.03 11.22 -11.93
C PHE A 11 -98.52 11.18 -11.65
N SER A 12 -99.12 12.32 -11.98
CA SER A 12 -100.52 12.71 -11.94
C SER A 12 -101.47 11.75 -12.66
N SER A 13 -102.63 11.59 -12.05
CA SER A 13 -103.87 10.97 -12.54
C SER A 13 -104.44 11.63 -13.81
N THR A 14 -105.16 10.84 -14.63
CA THR A 14 -106.50 11.19 -15.14
C THR A 14 -107.29 9.95 -15.58
N ASN A 15 -108.30 9.62 -14.75
CA ASN A 15 -109.68 9.21 -15.04
C ASN A 15 -110.03 8.40 -16.30
N ASN A 16 -110.64 7.23 -16.08
CA ASN A 16 -112.03 7.09 -16.49
C ASN A 16 -112.85 6.23 -15.52
N THR A 17 -113.99 6.79 -15.15
CA THR A 17 -114.98 6.45 -14.13
C THR A 17 -115.73 5.15 -14.36
N LEU A 18 -115.94 4.39 -13.27
CA LEU A 18 -117.24 3.78 -12.98
C LEU A 18 -117.53 3.91 -11.47
N VAL A 19 -118.50 4.75 -11.15
CA VAL A 19 -119.04 4.92 -9.80
C VAL A 19 -120.08 3.82 -9.58
N VAL A 20 -119.87 2.98 -8.55
CA VAL A 20 -120.97 2.41 -7.76
C VAL A 20 -120.59 2.59 -6.29
N SER A 21 -121.46 3.29 -5.58
CA SER A 21 -121.29 3.70 -4.20
C SER A 21 -121.47 2.56 -3.20
N SER A 22 -120.59 2.57 -2.19
CA SER A 22 -120.87 2.34 -0.76
C SER A 22 -121.46 0.99 -0.32
N GLY A 23 -120.57 0.11 0.12
CA GLY A 23 -120.50 -0.25 1.54
C GLY A 23 -119.05 -0.07 1.97
N ALA A 24 -118.74 0.92 2.81
CA ALA A 24 -117.42 0.95 3.45
C ALA A 24 -117.36 -0.27 4.37
N ASP A 25 -116.31 -1.08 4.24
CA ASP A 25 -116.03 -2.12 5.22
C ASP A 25 -115.84 -1.44 6.58
N THR A 26 -116.66 -1.80 7.55
CA THR A 26 -116.58 -1.31 8.94
C THR A 26 -116.20 -2.42 9.91
N THR A 27 -115.89 -3.61 9.40
CA THR A 27 -115.61 -4.80 10.19
C THR A 27 -114.10 -4.98 10.33
N PRO A 28 -113.54 -4.95 11.55
CA PRO A 28 -112.12 -5.20 11.73
C PRO A 28 -111.71 -6.64 11.39
N PRO A 29 -110.45 -6.87 10.95
CA PRO A 29 -109.95 -8.21 10.68
C PRO A 29 -110.10 -9.15 11.86
N ARG A 30 -110.37 -10.42 11.59
CA ARG A 30 -110.46 -11.49 12.60
C ARG A 30 -109.18 -12.31 12.61
N TYR A 31 -108.96 -13.05 13.69
CA TYR A 31 -107.76 -13.86 13.84
C TYR A 31 -108.09 -15.21 14.48
N ASN A 32 -107.24 -16.20 14.18
CA ASN A 32 -107.23 -17.48 14.87
C ASN A 32 -105.78 -17.99 15.00
N SER A 33 -105.61 -19.09 15.73
CA SER A 33 -104.35 -19.84 15.77
C SER A 33 -103.12 -19.04 16.24
N VAL A 34 -103.28 -18.21 17.28
CA VAL A 34 -102.13 -17.53 17.92
C VAL A 34 -101.26 -18.57 18.63
N SER A 35 -99.97 -18.65 18.32
CA SER A 35 -99.06 -19.66 18.87
C SER A 35 -97.60 -19.19 18.93
N HIS A 36 -96.78 -19.97 19.63
CA HIS A 36 -95.32 -19.89 19.61
C HIS A 36 -94.71 -21.31 19.63
N ASN A 37 -93.49 -21.50 19.11
CA ASN A 37 -92.87 -22.84 18.98
C ASN A 37 -91.85 -23.20 20.08
N SER A 38 -91.43 -22.25 20.92
CA SER A 38 -90.45 -22.46 21.98
C SER A 38 -90.80 -21.67 23.23
N THR A 39 -90.37 -22.16 24.38
CA THR A 39 -90.36 -21.43 25.66
C THR A 39 -88.95 -21.33 26.25
N LEU A 40 -87.92 -21.88 25.61
CA LEU A 40 -86.59 -21.99 26.20
C LEU A 40 -85.89 -20.63 26.30
N ALA A 41 -85.38 -20.28 27.47
CA ALA A 41 -84.59 -19.05 27.67
C ALA A 41 -83.38 -19.03 26.71
N ASN A 42 -83.00 -17.83 26.24
CA ASN A 42 -81.93 -17.59 25.25
C ASN A 42 -82.07 -18.31 23.89
N ASN A 43 -83.18 -18.98 23.62
CA ASN A 43 -83.41 -19.67 22.35
C ASN A 43 -84.32 -18.85 21.41
N ILE A 44 -84.20 -19.13 20.11
CA ILE A 44 -85.06 -18.55 19.09
C ILE A 44 -86.49 -19.12 19.24
N ALA A 45 -87.48 -18.23 19.33
CA ALA A 45 -88.89 -18.54 19.31
C ALA A 45 -89.58 -17.85 18.12
N LEU A 46 -90.33 -18.64 17.35
CA LEU A 46 -91.22 -18.17 16.31
C LEU A 46 -92.60 -17.92 16.91
N PHE A 47 -93.11 -16.69 16.75
CA PHE A 47 -94.47 -16.28 17.11
C PHE A 47 -95.31 -16.19 15.84
N SER A 48 -96.51 -16.73 15.89
CA SER A 48 -97.39 -16.82 14.72
C SER A 48 -98.84 -16.50 15.07
N VAL A 49 -99.55 -15.84 14.15
CA VAL A 49 -101.01 -15.69 14.16
C VAL A 49 -101.55 -15.73 12.73
N ASN A 50 -102.70 -16.36 12.52
CA ASN A 50 -103.38 -16.35 11.23
C ASN A 50 -104.51 -15.31 11.25
N VAL A 51 -104.41 -14.31 10.38
CA VAL A 51 -105.33 -13.17 10.30
C VAL A 51 -106.15 -13.29 9.01
N PHE A 52 -107.44 -12.99 9.08
CA PHE A 52 -108.37 -13.10 7.97
C PHE A 52 -109.49 -12.09 8.08
N ASP A 53 -110.02 -11.67 6.94
CA ASP A 53 -111.04 -10.65 6.84
C ASP A 53 -112.12 -11.09 5.85
N GLU A 54 -113.39 -10.76 6.12
CA GLU A 54 -114.51 -11.07 5.22
C GLU A 54 -114.42 -10.40 3.85
N THR A 55 -113.71 -9.28 3.74
CA THR A 55 -113.54 -8.53 2.49
C THR A 55 -112.13 -8.69 1.94
N ALA A 56 -111.11 -8.12 2.60
CA ALA A 56 -109.73 -8.12 2.10
C ALA A 56 -108.71 -7.66 3.16
N LEU A 57 -107.53 -8.29 3.12
CA LEU A 57 -106.32 -7.83 3.83
C LEU A 57 -105.30 -7.13 2.91
N VAL A 58 -105.63 -6.99 1.63
CA VAL A 58 -104.72 -6.45 0.60
C VAL A 58 -104.49 -4.95 0.84
N ASN A 59 -103.29 -4.57 1.30
CA ASN A 59 -102.87 -3.24 1.83
C ASN A 59 -103.08 -3.01 3.33
N GLY A 60 -103.68 -3.96 4.05
CA GLY A 60 -103.62 -4.03 5.50
C GLY A 60 -102.30 -4.65 5.98
N GLY A 61 -101.99 -4.54 7.27
CA GLY A 61 -100.77 -5.11 7.83
C GLY A 61 -100.83 -5.32 9.33
N PHE A 62 -99.74 -5.79 9.92
CA PHE A 62 -99.63 -6.11 11.34
C PHE A 62 -98.39 -5.52 12.00
N ILE A 63 -98.47 -5.35 13.31
CA ILE A 63 -97.37 -5.02 14.23
C ILE A 63 -97.34 -6.09 15.31
N PHE A 64 -96.18 -6.71 15.52
CA PHE A 64 -95.93 -7.58 16.66
C PHE A 64 -95.42 -6.74 17.84
N SER A 65 -95.96 -6.98 19.03
CA SER A 65 -95.58 -6.28 20.25
C SER A 65 -95.21 -7.31 21.32
N THR A 66 -94.10 -7.11 22.03
CA THR A 66 -93.67 -8.02 23.10
C THR A 66 -92.92 -7.30 24.20
N ASN A 67 -93.02 -7.80 25.43
CA ASN A 67 -92.17 -7.37 26.55
C ASN A 67 -90.92 -8.25 26.75
N ASN A 68 -90.55 -9.07 25.76
CA ASN A 68 -89.45 -10.04 25.88
C ASN A 68 -88.12 -9.38 26.29
N SER A 69 -87.89 -8.10 25.99
CA SER A 69 -86.72 -7.33 26.44
C SER A 69 -86.83 -6.80 27.88
N GLY A 70 -87.87 -7.16 28.63
CA GLY A 70 -88.19 -6.62 29.97
C GLY A 70 -89.13 -5.40 29.96
N ILE A 71 -89.33 -4.76 28.80
CA ILE A 71 -90.28 -3.67 28.57
C ILE A 71 -91.03 -3.91 27.26
N TRP A 72 -92.27 -3.43 27.13
CA TRP A 72 -93.06 -3.58 25.90
C TRP A 72 -92.46 -2.77 24.76
N VAL A 73 -92.18 -3.44 23.63
CA VAL A 73 -91.68 -2.84 22.39
C VAL A 73 -92.53 -3.33 21.23
N ASN A 74 -92.83 -2.42 20.29
CA ASN A 74 -93.53 -2.73 19.05
C ASN A 74 -92.51 -2.86 17.91
N ASP A 75 -92.69 -3.88 17.07
CA ASP A 75 -91.99 -4.03 15.81
C ASP A 75 -92.53 -3.05 14.76
N SER A 76 -91.78 -2.89 13.66
CA SER A 76 -92.23 -2.14 12.48
C SER A 76 -93.46 -2.80 11.85
N PHE A 77 -94.31 -1.98 11.23
CA PHE A 77 -95.50 -2.44 10.51
C PHE A 77 -95.14 -3.29 9.27
N VAL A 78 -95.83 -4.42 9.08
CA VAL A 78 -95.60 -5.38 7.98
C VAL A 78 -96.92 -5.63 7.23
N LEU A 79 -96.91 -5.46 5.90
CA LEU A 79 -98.09 -5.71 5.06
C LEU A 79 -98.44 -7.20 4.96
N PHE A 80 -99.74 -7.51 4.95
CA PHE A 80 -100.22 -8.86 4.63
C PHE A 80 -100.00 -9.19 3.15
N THR A 81 -99.74 -10.46 2.85
CA THR A 81 -99.46 -10.95 1.50
C THR A 81 -100.64 -11.68 0.86
N SER A 82 -101.69 -11.99 1.63
CA SER A 82 -102.87 -12.75 1.19
C SER A 82 -104.07 -12.52 2.13
N ASN A 83 -105.24 -13.10 1.84
CA ASN A 83 -106.38 -13.17 2.76
C ASN A 83 -106.98 -14.60 2.70
N PRO A 84 -106.88 -15.43 3.76
CA PRO A 84 -106.18 -15.23 5.04
C PRO A 84 -104.64 -15.10 4.88
N SER A 85 -103.93 -14.55 5.86
CA SER A 85 -102.46 -14.46 5.89
C SER A 85 -101.87 -14.76 7.27
N TRP A 86 -100.74 -15.48 7.28
CA TRP A 86 -99.95 -15.72 8.49
C TRP A 86 -99.02 -14.56 8.77
N ALA A 87 -99.14 -13.97 9.96
CA ALA A 87 -98.16 -13.06 10.52
C ALA A 87 -97.18 -13.85 11.38
N ASN A 88 -95.90 -13.85 10.98
CA ASN A 88 -94.82 -14.62 11.59
C ASN A 88 -93.67 -13.70 11.99
N VAL A 89 -93.22 -13.78 13.25
CA VAL A 89 -92.09 -12.99 13.77
C VAL A 89 -91.22 -13.88 14.65
N THR A 90 -89.91 -13.83 14.43
CA THR A 90 -88.94 -14.60 15.22
C THR A 90 -88.21 -13.69 16.21
N LYS A 91 -88.12 -14.09 17.49
CA LYS A 91 -87.35 -13.39 18.53
C LYS A 91 -86.51 -14.39 19.33
N ILE A 92 -85.35 -13.96 19.84
CA ILE A 92 -84.61 -14.71 20.86
C ILE A 92 -85.23 -14.41 22.23
N LEU A 93 -85.72 -15.43 22.95
CA LEU A 93 -86.29 -15.26 24.30
C LEU A 93 -85.22 -14.79 25.28
N ASN A 94 -85.59 -13.96 26.25
CA ASN A 94 -84.65 -13.47 27.26
C ASN A 94 -83.99 -14.60 28.06
N SER A 95 -82.84 -14.28 28.66
CA SER A 95 -81.99 -15.22 29.40
C SER A 95 -82.56 -15.67 30.74
N ASN A 96 -83.59 -14.99 31.26
CA ASN A 96 -84.08 -15.23 32.62
C ASN A 96 -85.15 -16.32 32.60
N VAL A 97 -84.81 -17.53 33.05
CA VAL A 97 -85.77 -18.63 33.26
C VAL A 97 -86.84 -18.22 34.28
N GLY A 98 -88.11 -18.56 34.00
CA GLY A 98 -89.27 -18.22 34.83
C GLY A 98 -89.88 -16.84 34.52
N SER A 99 -89.36 -16.10 33.54
CA SER A 99 -89.90 -14.81 33.14
C SER A 99 -91.16 -14.97 32.31
N VAL A 100 -92.20 -14.21 32.67
CA VAL A 100 -93.44 -14.16 31.89
C VAL A 100 -93.29 -13.16 30.75
N VAL A 101 -93.14 -13.68 29.53
CA VAL A 101 -93.08 -12.90 28.29
C VAL A 101 -94.49 -12.76 27.72
N GLY A 102 -95.02 -11.55 27.78
CA GLY A 102 -96.22 -11.12 27.08
C GLY A 102 -95.94 -10.76 25.62
N TYR A 103 -96.85 -11.14 24.73
CA TYR A 103 -96.86 -10.71 23.33
C TYR A 103 -98.29 -10.50 22.83
N ARG A 104 -98.45 -9.64 21.84
CA ARG A 104 -99.72 -9.41 21.14
C ARG A 104 -99.48 -8.87 19.75
N TRP A 105 -100.51 -8.94 18.91
CA TRP A 105 -100.49 -8.42 17.56
C TRP A 105 -101.53 -7.32 17.41
N TYR A 106 -101.18 -6.27 16.68
CA TYR A 106 -102.10 -5.27 16.15
C TYR A 106 -102.17 -5.46 14.65
N PHE A 107 -103.35 -5.36 14.05
CA PHE A 107 -103.48 -5.47 12.60
C PHE A 107 -104.66 -4.67 12.07
N ASN A 108 -104.56 -4.23 10.83
CA ASN A 108 -105.63 -3.53 10.12
C ASN A 108 -105.91 -4.17 8.75
N ASP A 109 -107.13 -4.00 8.27
CA ASP A 109 -107.54 -4.42 6.92
C ASP A 109 -107.13 -3.40 5.85
N SER A 110 -107.52 -3.68 4.60
CA SER A 110 -107.35 -2.81 3.43
C SER A 110 -107.96 -1.41 3.54
N THR A 111 -108.92 -1.21 4.45
CA THR A 111 -109.69 0.03 4.65
C THR A 111 -109.34 0.77 5.94
N GLY A 112 -108.46 0.18 6.75
CA GLY A 112 -107.95 0.76 7.99
C GLY A 112 -108.73 0.38 9.25
N ASN A 113 -109.68 -0.57 9.20
CA ASN A 113 -110.30 -1.06 10.43
C ASN A 113 -109.27 -1.86 11.23
N ILE A 114 -109.12 -1.55 12.51
CA ILE A 114 -108.06 -2.10 13.36
C ILE A 114 -108.65 -3.14 14.32
N ASN A 115 -107.96 -4.28 14.43
CA ASN A 115 -108.16 -5.22 15.52
C ASN A 115 -106.81 -5.54 16.19
N SER A 116 -106.86 -6.15 17.36
CA SER A 116 -105.68 -6.64 18.05
C SER A 116 -105.99 -7.94 18.77
N THR A 117 -104.98 -8.77 18.94
CA THR A 117 -105.11 -9.89 19.86
C THR A 117 -105.11 -9.41 21.31
N GLY A 118 -105.64 -10.22 22.22
CA GLY A 118 -105.29 -10.12 23.64
C GLY A 118 -103.78 -10.29 23.88
N ILE A 119 -103.34 -10.06 25.12
CA ILE A 119 -101.96 -10.38 25.52
C ILE A 119 -101.89 -11.89 25.76
N TYR A 120 -101.05 -12.56 24.97
CA TYR A 120 -100.66 -13.94 25.18
C TYR A 120 -99.37 -13.96 25.99
N THR A 121 -99.20 -14.95 26.85
CA THR A 121 -98.01 -15.06 27.69
C THR A 121 -97.38 -16.44 27.52
N LEU A 122 -96.07 -16.47 27.48
CA LEU A 122 -95.28 -17.67 27.73
C LEU A 122 -94.38 -17.43 28.93
N THR A 123 -94.08 -18.49 29.68
CA THR A 123 -93.06 -18.45 30.73
C THR A 123 -91.79 -19.06 30.16
N THR A 124 -90.67 -18.35 30.24
CA THR A 124 -89.39 -18.91 29.80
C THR A 124 -89.03 -20.14 30.65
N THR A 125 -88.70 -21.25 30.01
CA THR A 125 -88.37 -22.52 30.65
C THR A 125 -86.88 -22.81 30.52
N ASP A 126 -86.39 -23.64 31.45
CA ASP A 126 -85.05 -24.20 31.40
C ASP A 126 -85.02 -25.38 30.43
N LEU A 127 -83.84 -25.67 29.87
CA LEU A 127 -83.59 -26.77 28.95
C LEU A 127 -83.81 -28.14 29.63
N ILE A 128 -83.71 -28.23 30.96
CA ILE A 128 -83.86 -29.47 31.73
C ILE A 128 -84.50 -29.19 33.11
N PRO A 129 -85.76 -29.61 33.37
CA PRO A 129 -86.34 -29.56 34.70
C PRO A 129 -85.58 -30.51 35.65
N GLY A 130 -84.72 -29.96 36.53
CA GLY A 130 -83.91 -30.74 37.49
C GLY A 130 -82.40 -30.47 37.47
N GLY A 131 -81.92 -29.58 36.60
CA GLY A 131 -80.49 -29.28 36.44
C GLY A 131 -79.77 -30.32 35.58
N LEU A 132 -78.75 -29.89 34.84
CA LEU A 132 -77.97 -30.75 33.97
C LEU A 132 -77.19 -31.80 34.79
N GLN A 133 -77.46 -33.09 34.56
CA GLN A 133 -76.73 -34.23 35.14
C GLN A 133 -75.78 -34.85 34.10
N CYS A 134 -74.78 -35.62 34.55
CA CYS A 134 -73.93 -36.41 33.65
C CYS A 134 -74.77 -37.24 32.66
N GLY A 135 -74.46 -37.16 31.38
CA GLY A 135 -75.18 -37.85 30.31
C GLY A 135 -74.77 -37.38 28.91
N GLU A 136 -75.58 -37.75 27.92
CA GLU A 136 -75.38 -37.31 26.54
C GLU A 136 -75.90 -35.87 26.33
N LEU A 137 -75.10 -35.04 25.67
CA LEU A 137 -75.48 -33.71 25.20
C LEU A 137 -75.77 -33.80 23.70
N ASN A 138 -77.05 -33.88 23.35
CA ASN A 138 -77.51 -34.33 22.03
C ASN A 138 -78.38 -33.31 21.27
N SER A 139 -78.39 -32.04 21.70
CA SER A 139 -79.06 -30.94 20.97
C SER A 139 -78.03 -30.01 20.35
N ALA A 140 -77.95 -30.00 19.01
CA ALA A 140 -77.02 -29.14 18.27
C ALA A 140 -77.26 -27.65 18.60
N ASN A 141 -76.21 -26.82 18.46
CA ASN A 141 -76.27 -25.36 18.68
C ASN A 141 -76.72 -24.93 20.09
N THR A 142 -76.56 -25.80 21.09
CA THR A 142 -77.09 -25.58 22.43
C THR A 142 -75.98 -25.25 23.42
N VAL A 143 -76.29 -24.34 24.35
CA VAL A 143 -75.46 -24.06 25.53
C VAL A 143 -76.04 -24.83 26.71
N TYR A 144 -75.27 -25.76 27.23
CA TYR A 144 -75.56 -26.55 28.42
C TYR A 144 -74.79 -25.97 29.60
N THR A 145 -75.51 -25.52 30.64
CA THR A 145 -74.90 -24.91 31.83
C THR A 145 -75.12 -25.78 33.06
N LEU A 146 -74.04 -26.09 33.79
CA LEU A 146 -74.17 -26.73 35.10
C LEU A 146 -74.67 -25.73 36.14
N THR A 147 -75.57 -26.20 37.01
CA THR A 147 -76.09 -25.45 38.16
C THR A 147 -75.70 -26.07 39.50
N GLN A 148 -75.03 -27.21 39.47
CA GLN A 148 -74.58 -27.98 40.63
C GLN A 148 -73.43 -28.90 40.23
N ASN A 149 -72.70 -29.43 41.23
CA ASN A 149 -71.70 -30.47 41.00
C ASN A 149 -72.38 -31.76 40.49
N VAL A 150 -71.71 -32.47 39.59
CA VAL A 150 -72.17 -33.72 39.02
C VAL A 150 -71.10 -34.81 39.13
N SER A 151 -71.56 -36.05 39.23
CA SER A 151 -70.68 -37.21 39.39
C SER A 151 -71.12 -38.38 38.52
N SER A 152 -70.17 -39.15 37.98
CA SER A 152 -70.43 -40.36 37.19
C SER A 152 -69.51 -41.51 37.58
N ILE A 153 -70.05 -42.74 37.56
CA ILE A 153 -69.25 -43.96 37.72
C ILE A 153 -68.36 -44.26 36.51
N GLY A 154 -68.69 -43.67 35.34
CA GLY A 154 -67.95 -43.80 34.08
C GLY A 154 -67.69 -42.42 33.46
N THR A 155 -67.91 -42.27 32.16
CA THR A 155 -67.88 -40.96 31.49
C THR A 155 -68.98 -40.04 32.04
N CYS A 156 -68.70 -38.75 32.29
CA CYS A 156 -69.73 -37.81 32.74
C CYS A 156 -70.50 -37.19 31.57
N PHE A 157 -69.85 -36.47 30.66
CA PHE A 157 -70.52 -35.88 29.50
C PHE A 157 -70.03 -36.44 28.17
N THR A 158 -70.96 -36.81 27.29
CA THR A 158 -70.69 -37.22 25.90
C THR A 158 -71.41 -36.24 24.97
N ILE A 159 -70.66 -35.43 24.23
CA ILE A 159 -71.21 -34.47 23.27
C ILE A 159 -71.38 -35.18 21.93
N THR A 160 -72.64 -35.32 21.49
CA THR A 160 -73.01 -36.13 20.31
C THR A 160 -73.59 -35.31 19.16
N GLN A 161 -73.70 -33.99 19.31
CA GLN A 161 -74.07 -33.06 18.24
C GLN A 161 -73.07 -31.89 18.09
N PRO A 162 -72.96 -31.28 16.90
CA PRO A 162 -72.06 -30.16 16.65
C PRO A 162 -72.54 -28.84 17.30
N ASN A 163 -71.62 -27.88 17.41
CA ASN A 163 -71.88 -26.52 17.92
C ASN A 163 -72.41 -26.49 19.37
N ILE A 164 -72.04 -27.47 20.20
CA ILE A 164 -72.43 -27.52 21.61
C ILE A 164 -71.43 -26.76 22.47
N THR A 165 -71.94 -25.95 23.41
CA THR A 165 -71.16 -25.38 24.51
C THR A 165 -71.54 -26.03 25.83
N LEU A 166 -70.60 -26.63 26.54
CA LEU A 166 -70.70 -27.00 27.95
C LEU A 166 -70.04 -25.91 28.79
N ASP A 167 -70.85 -25.16 29.53
CA ASP A 167 -70.40 -24.16 30.52
C ASP A 167 -70.65 -24.68 31.92
N CYS A 168 -69.60 -25.09 32.62
CA CYS A 168 -69.78 -25.63 33.97
C CYS A 168 -70.01 -24.56 35.03
N ALA A 169 -69.90 -23.26 34.71
CA ALA A 169 -70.11 -22.16 35.66
C ALA A 169 -69.34 -22.29 36.99
N GLY A 170 -68.18 -22.96 36.99
CA GLY A 170 -67.35 -23.22 38.17
C GLY A 170 -67.76 -24.46 38.99
N TYR A 171 -68.76 -25.23 38.56
CA TYR A 171 -69.15 -26.48 39.22
C TYR A 171 -68.22 -27.64 38.86
N TRP A 172 -68.20 -28.65 39.74
CA TRP A 172 -67.32 -29.82 39.62
C TRP A 172 -67.95 -30.93 38.78
N ILE A 173 -67.12 -31.55 37.93
CA ILE A 173 -67.37 -32.82 37.25
C ILE A 173 -66.44 -33.86 37.90
N ASN A 174 -67.03 -34.82 38.59
CA ASN A 174 -66.31 -35.95 39.18
C ASN A 174 -66.62 -37.26 38.42
N TYR A 175 -65.71 -37.70 37.56
CA TYR A 175 -65.95 -38.85 36.66
C TYR A 175 -65.17 -40.09 37.09
N SER A 176 -65.52 -41.26 36.54
CA SER A 176 -64.82 -42.52 36.80
C SER A 176 -64.68 -42.91 38.29
N ILE A 177 -65.73 -42.73 39.10
CA ILE A 177 -65.69 -43.07 40.55
C ILE A 177 -65.36 -44.55 40.80
N ASN A 178 -65.71 -45.45 39.88
CA ASN A 178 -65.38 -46.88 39.99
C ASN A 178 -64.04 -47.25 39.31
N GLY A 179 -63.33 -46.27 38.74
CA GLY A 179 -62.03 -46.50 38.09
C GLY A 179 -62.11 -47.38 36.85
N SER A 180 -63.14 -47.25 36.01
CA SER A 180 -63.28 -48.03 34.77
C SER A 180 -62.42 -47.47 33.63
N ASN A 181 -61.93 -48.34 32.75
CA ASN A 181 -61.12 -47.96 31.56
C ASN A 181 -61.96 -47.16 30.55
N ASN A 182 -61.29 -46.31 29.74
CA ASN A 182 -61.91 -45.52 28.66
C ASN A 182 -63.07 -44.64 29.16
N THR A 183 -62.86 -43.92 30.26
CA THR A 183 -63.87 -43.03 30.85
C THR A 183 -63.36 -41.61 30.84
N TYR A 184 -64.28 -40.66 30.64
CA TYR A 184 -63.91 -39.27 30.40
C TYR A 184 -64.72 -38.29 31.26
N GLY A 185 -64.11 -37.20 31.71
CA GLY A 185 -64.88 -36.09 32.29
C GLY A 185 -65.83 -35.52 31.23
N VAL A 186 -65.26 -35.15 30.09
CA VAL A 186 -66.01 -34.75 28.89
C VAL A 186 -65.40 -35.42 27.66
N TYR A 187 -66.24 -36.04 26.85
CA TYR A 187 -65.87 -36.59 25.55
C TYR A 187 -66.63 -35.88 24.44
N SER A 188 -65.95 -35.54 23.35
CA SER A 188 -66.59 -35.08 22.12
C SER A 188 -65.88 -35.63 20.89
N ASN A 189 -66.68 -36.05 19.92
CA ASN A 189 -66.25 -36.28 18.55
C ASN A 189 -66.94 -35.35 17.56
N GLN A 190 -67.40 -34.19 18.04
CA GLN A 190 -68.24 -33.28 17.28
C GLN A 190 -67.52 -31.97 17.00
N PHE A 191 -67.70 -31.48 15.78
CA PHE A 191 -67.16 -30.21 15.33
C PHE A 191 -67.70 -29.04 16.18
N ASN A 192 -66.83 -28.06 16.45
CA ASN A 192 -67.16 -26.82 17.14
C ASN A 192 -67.73 -27.03 18.55
N THR A 193 -67.06 -27.88 19.33
CA THR A 193 -67.39 -28.10 20.74
C THR A 193 -66.71 -27.04 21.62
N THR A 194 -67.44 -26.41 22.53
CA THR A 194 -66.84 -25.52 23.55
C THR A 194 -67.01 -26.12 24.94
N ILE A 195 -65.92 -26.25 25.70
CA ILE A 195 -65.93 -26.72 27.10
C ILE A 195 -65.26 -25.63 27.94
N LYS A 196 -66.03 -25.02 28.85
CA LYS A 196 -65.53 -23.87 29.61
C LYS A 196 -65.98 -23.83 31.07
N ASN A 197 -65.17 -23.17 31.90
CA ASN A 197 -65.42 -22.90 33.31
C ASN A 197 -65.65 -24.18 34.15
N CYS A 198 -65.08 -25.32 33.75
CA CYS A 198 -65.25 -26.62 34.41
C CYS A 198 -64.15 -26.93 35.41
N ASN A 199 -64.54 -27.48 36.56
CA ASN A 199 -63.63 -28.09 37.52
C ASN A 199 -63.72 -29.62 37.38
N ILE A 200 -62.81 -30.24 36.64
CA ILE A 200 -62.87 -31.67 36.30
C ILE A 200 -61.86 -32.45 37.14
N VAL A 201 -62.35 -33.47 37.84
CA VAL A 201 -61.54 -34.40 38.63
C VAL A 201 -61.90 -35.84 38.36
N GLU A 202 -60.89 -36.69 38.47
CA GLU A 202 -61.06 -38.13 38.48
C GLU A 202 -61.48 -38.60 39.89
N GLY A 203 -62.51 -39.42 39.99
CA GLY A 203 -63.07 -39.88 41.26
C GLY A 203 -62.39 -41.10 41.88
N ASN A 204 -61.50 -41.76 41.14
CA ASN A 204 -60.81 -42.97 41.58
C ASN A 204 -59.33 -42.95 41.20
N PHE A 205 -58.49 -42.76 42.21
CA PHE A 205 -57.04 -42.67 42.09
C PHE A 205 -56.29 -43.99 42.34
N SER A 206 -56.99 -45.03 42.80
CA SER A 206 -56.36 -46.27 43.30
C SER A 206 -55.99 -47.28 42.20
N ASN A 207 -56.27 -46.97 40.92
CA ASN A 207 -55.90 -47.84 39.81
C ASN A 207 -55.48 -47.01 38.57
N PRO A 208 -54.19 -47.00 38.18
CA PRO A 208 -53.74 -46.37 36.94
C PRO A 208 -54.15 -47.25 35.76
N VAL A 209 -55.42 -47.15 35.36
CA VAL A 209 -55.95 -47.84 34.19
C VAL A 209 -55.94 -46.96 32.95
N ASN A 210 -55.78 -47.60 31.80
CA ASN A 210 -55.62 -46.96 30.50
C ASN A 210 -56.84 -46.07 30.13
N ASN A 211 -56.54 -44.87 29.62
CA ASN A 211 -57.45 -43.92 28.97
C ASN A 211 -58.55 -43.28 29.85
N LYS A 212 -58.21 -42.82 31.06
CA LYS A 212 -59.10 -41.99 31.88
C LYS A 212 -58.79 -40.50 31.70
N HIS A 213 -59.41 -39.84 30.72
CA HIS A 213 -59.09 -38.44 30.37
C HIS A 213 -60.03 -37.43 31.03
N GLY A 214 -59.53 -36.25 31.38
CA GLY A 214 -60.40 -35.15 31.85
C GLY A 214 -61.29 -34.66 30.71
N ILE A 215 -60.68 -34.22 29.62
CA ILE A 215 -61.34 -33.87 28.36
C ILE A 215 -60.69 -34.67 27.23
N TYR A 216 -61.51 -35.38 26.46
CA TYR A 216 -61.07 -36.14 25.28
C TYR A 216 -61.79 -35.66 24.02
N LEU A 217 -61.01 -35.13 23.07
CA LEU A 217 -61.47 -34.68 21.76
C LEU A 217 -60.95 -35.64 20.67
N TYR A 218 -61.85 -36.23 19.90
CA TYR A 218 -61.52 -37.19 18.84
C TYR A 218 -62.19 -36.76 17.53
N GLU A 219 -61.42 -36.38 16.51
CA GLU A 219 -61.98 -35.81 15.24
C GLU A 219 -62.88 -34.57 15.47
N ALA A 220 -62.69 -33.85 16.58
CA ALA A 220 -63.54 -32.75 17.02
C ALA A 220 -62.95 -31.38 16.67
N GLY A 221 -62.81 -31.09 15.36
CA GLY A 221 -62.22 -29.84 14.87
C GLY A 221 -62.95 -28.56 15.32
N ASN A 222 -62.25 -27.43 15.27
CA ASN A 222 -62.76 -26.09 15.65
C ASN A 222 -63.26 -25.99 17.10
N SER A 223 -62.76 -26.84 17.99
CA SER A 223 -63.21 -26.91 19.38
C SER A 223 -62.40 -26.01 20.31
N THR A 224 -63.05 -25.51 21.35
CA THR A 224 -62.46 -24.61 22.35
C THR A 224 -62.51 -25.23 23.75
N ILE A 225 -61.37 -25.29 24.43
CA ILE A 225 -61.23 -25.66 25.85
C ILE A 225 -60.74 -24.41 26.59
N PHE A 226 -61.62 -23.78 27.36
CA PHE A 226 -61.37 -22.44 27.92
C PHE A 226 -61.61 -22.33 29.43
N ASN A 227 -60.63 -21.82 30.17
CA ASN A 227 -60.78 -21.50 31.60
C ASN A 227 -61.28 -22.68 32.46
N ASN A 228 -60.71 -23.86 32.26
CA ASN A 228 -61.02 -25.05 33.04
C ASN A 228 -59.91 -25.34 34.05
N TYR A 229 -60.28 -25.87 35.21
CA TYR A 229 -59.38 -26.52 36.16
C TYR A 229 -59.52 -28.04 36.01
N ILE A 230 -58.45 -28.73 35.65
CA ILE A 230 -58.49 -30.18 35.41
C ILE A 230 -57.37 -30.83 36.22
N ASN A 231 -57.71 -31.77 37.09
CA ASN A 231 -56.74 -32.49 37.92
C ASN A 231 -57.07 -33.98 37.93
N ILE A 232 -56.20 -34.78 37.28
CA ILE A 232 -56.37 -36.23 37.18
C ILE A 232 -55.07 -36.96 37.55
N GLN A 233 -55.17 -38.24 37.90
CA GLN A 233 -54.03 -39.02 38.42
C GLN A 233 -53.49 -40.05 37.42
N SER A 234 -54.31 -40.53 36.48
CA SER A 234 -54.06 -41.79 35.78
C SER A 234 -53.78 -41.70 34.27
N SER A 235 -53.96 -40.54 33.62
CA SER A 235 -53.78 -40.39 32.16
C SER A 235 -53.55 -38.94 31.75
N HIS A 236 -54.01 -38.54 30.54
CA HIS A 236 -53.96 -37.16 30.04
C HIS A 236 -55.17 -36.32 30.47
N PRO A 237 -54.99 -35.22 31.20
CA PRO A 237 -56.06 -34.28 31.54
C PRO A 237 -56.78 -33.72 30.31
N ILE A 238 -56.03 -33.35 29.28
CA ILE A 238 -56.55 -32.94 27.97
C ILE A 238 -55.88 -33.81 26.90
N ASP A 239 -56.69 -34.59 26.18
CA ASP A 239 -56.25 -35.44 25.08
C ASP A 239 -57.00 -35.07 23.80
N VAL A 240 -56.26 -34.73 22.75
CA VAL A 240 -56.79 -34.31 21.45
C VAL A 240 -56.16 -35.18 20.36
N ARG A 241 -56.97 -35.94 19.62
CA ARG A 241 -56.47 -36.92 18.63
C ARG A 241 -57.19 -36.86 17.29
N HIS A 242 -56.62 -37.62 16.35
CA HIS A 242 -57.19 -37.99 15.05
C HIS A 242 -57.55 -36.77 14.20
N SER A 243 -56.55 -35.93 13.90
CA SER A 243 -56.74 -34.80 12.97
C SER A 243 -57.80 -33.79 13.42
N SER A 244 -57.95 -33.61 14.73
CA SER A 244 -58.73 -32.49 15.30
C SER A 244 -57.99 -31.18 14.99
N ILE A 245 -58.42 -30.48 13.94
CA ILE A 245 -57.79 -29.22 13.48
C ILE A 245 -58.42 -27.99 14.11
N TYR A 246 -57.67 -26.89 14.20
CA TYR A 246 -58.15 -25.61 14.74
C TYR A 246 -58.64 -25.68 16.19
N ILE A 247 -57.91 -26.39 17.04
CA ILE A 247 -58.24 -26.53 18.46
C ILE A 247 -57.67 -25.33 19.22
N ASN A 248 -58.48 -24.76 20.10
CA ASN A 248 -58.09 -23.64 20.94
C ASN A 248 -58.12 -24.04 22.42
N ILE A 249 -56.96 -24.15 23.05
CA ILE A 249 -56.80 -24.48 24.48
C ILE A 249 -56.27 -23.24 25.18
N THR A 250 -57.12 -22.54 25.93
CA THR A 250 -56.78 -21.22 26.47
C THR A 250 -57.14 -21.04 27.95
N LYS A 251 -56.25 -20.43 28.74
CA LYS A 251 -56.48 -20.05 30.15
C LYS A 251 -56.84 -21.21 31.09
N ASN A 252 -56.47 -22.44 30.76
CA ASN A 252 -56.74 -23.59 31.62
C ASN A 252 -55.64 -23.76 32.68
N THR A 253 -56.01 -24.30 33.84
CA THR A 253 -55.08 -24.83 34.84
C THR A 253 -55.20 -26.35 34.85
N VAL A 254 -54.15 -27.02 34.43
CA VAL A 254 -54.19 -28.44 34.09
C VAL A 254 -53.08 -29.18 34.84
N ILE A 255 -53.46 -30.24 35.56
CA ILE A 255 -52.57 -30.98 36.46
C ILE A 255 -52.67 -32.48 36.14
N SER A 256 -51.53 -33.13 35.95
CA SER A 256 -51.43 -34.59 35.78
C SER A 256 -50.37 -35.19 36.69
N ASN A 257 -50.62 -36.41 37.19
CA ASN A 257 -49.67 -37.17 38.00
C ASN A 257 -49.13 -38.44 37.33
N SER A 258 -49.46 -38.67 36.06
CA SER A 258 -48.97 -39.86 35.33
C SER A 258 -48.81 -39.65 33.84
N GLY A 259 -49.83 -39.15 33.13
CA GLY A 259 -49.76 -38.92 31.68
C GLY A 259 -49.31 -37.49 31.30
N PRO A 260 -48.89 -37.26 30.05
CA PRO A 260 -48.77 -35.92 29.47
C PRO A 260 -49.96 -35.00 29.81
N VAL A 261 -49.69 -33.77 30.25
CA VAL A 261 -50.72 -32.89 30.81
C VAL A 261 -51.68 -32.37 29.73
N VAL A 262 -51.12 -31.88 28.61
CA VAL A 262 -51.87 -31.51 27.41
C VAL A 262 -51.25 -32.24 26.22
N TYR A 263 -52.03 -33.14 25.62
CA TYR A 263 -51.56 -34.04 24.58
C TYR A 263 -52.32 -33.82 23.27
N LEU A 264 -51.60 -33.42 22.22
CA LEU A 264 -52.11 -33.25 20.86
C LEU A 264 -51.44 -34.28 19.95
N ALA A 265 -52.22 -35.18 19.34
CA ALA A 265 -51.72 -36.15 18.38
C ALA A 265 -52.39 -35.97 17.00
N GLY A 266 -51.59 -35.61 16.00
CA GLY A 266 -52.03 -35.31 14.63
C GLY A 266 -52.93 -34.07 14.51
N SER A 267 -52.91 -33.16 15.47
CA SER A 267 -53.78 -31.97 15.48
C SER A 267 -53.08 -30.79 14.81
N LYS A 268 -53.71 -30.16 13.81
CA LYS A 268 -53.07 -29.08 13.02
C LYS A 268 -53.70 -27.72 13.29
N ASN A 269 -52.96 -26.65 13.00
CA ASN A 269 -53.45 -25.25 13.07
C ASN A 269 -54.05 -24.89 14.45
N SER A 270 -53.53 -25.49 15.52
CA SER A 270 -54.10 -25.37 16.86
C SER A 270 -53.32 -24.38 17.73
N ILE A 271 -54.02 -23.72 18.65
CA ILE A 271 -53.46 -22.70 19.55
C ILE A 271 -53.56 -23.20 20.98
N ILE A 272 -52.44 -23.19 21.69
CA ILE A 272 -52.33 -23.47 23.12
C ILE A 272 -51.81 -22.18 23.76
N GLU A 273 -52.67 -21.46 24.47
CA GLU A 273 -52.37 -20.10 24.92
C GLU A 273 -52.69 -19.85 26.41
N ASN A 274 -51.79 -19.16 27.12
CA ASN A 274 -52.04 -18.66 28.49
C ASN A 274 -52.46 -19.76 29.49
N ASN A 275 -52.03 -21.02 29.29
CA ASN A 275 -52.36 -22.11 30.20
C ASN A 275 -51.32 -22.25 31.32
N THR A 276 -51.76 -22.67 32.50
CA THR A 276 -50.89 -23.15 33.58
C THR A 276 -50.91 -24.68 33.57
N VAL A 277 -49.77 -25.29 33.29
CA VAL A 277 -49.61 -26.73 33.06
C VAL A 277 -48.67 -27.27 34.13
N ILE A 278 -49.15 -28.19 34.96
CA ILE A 278 -48.38 -28.76 36.07
C ILE A 278 -48.30 -30.27 35.88
N ALA A 279 -47.10 -30.74 35.53
CA ALA A 279 -46.78 -32.16 35.47
C ALA A 279 -46.20 -32.64 36.82
N ASN A 280 -46.31 -33.95 37.07
CA ASN A 280 -45.64 -34.61 38.19
C ASN A 280 -45.00 -35.90 37.66
N GLY A 281 -43.75 -35.77 37.17
CA GLY A 281 -42.97 -36.86 36.57
C GLY A 281 -43.38 -37.25 35.14
N SER A 282 -44.17 -36.42 34.46
CA SER A 282 -44.65 -36.65 33.09
C SER A 282 -44.38 -35.44 32.17
N ALA A 283 -44.74 -35.55 30.89
CA ALA A 283 -44.59 -34.44 29.96
C ALA A 283 -45.62 -33.32 30.19
N GLY A 284 -45.25 -32.05 29.98
CA GLY A 284 -46.16 -30.91 30.10
C GLY A 284 -47.05 -30.76 28.86
N LEU A 285 -46.58 -29.98 27.89
CA LEU A 285 -47.21 -29.82 26.58
C LEU A 285 -46.57 -30.80 25.60
N TYR A 286 -47.36 -31.70 25.01
CA TYR A 286 -46.85 -32.72 24.09
C TYR A 286 -47.61 -32.71 22.76
N LEU A 287 -46.90 -32.33 21.69
CA LEU A 287 -47.34 -32.43 20.30
C LEU A 287 -46.69 -33.65 19.64
N LEU A 288 -47.50 -34.55 19.09
CA LEU A 288 -47.06 -35.80 18.48
C LEU A 288 -47.65 -35.99 17.07
N SER A 289 -46.90 -36.66 16.20
CA SER A 289 -47.37 -37.28 14.95
C SER A 289 -48.08 -36.30 14.00
N SER A 290 -47.34 -35.37 13.40
CA SER A 290 -47.84 -34.39 12.42
C SER A 290 -48.83 -33.38 12.99
N SER A 291 -48.56 -32.90 14.21
CA SER A 291 -49.30 -31.78 14.81
C SER A 291 -48.79 -30.44 14.28
N ASP A 292 -48.92 -30.24 12.97
CA ASP A 292 -48.25 -29.16 12.23
C ASP A 292 -48.93 -27.80 12.39
N ASN A 293 -48.16 -26.72 12.20
CA ASN A 293 -48.65 -25.32 12.24
C ASN A 293 -49.37 -24.97 13.56
N CYS A 294 -48.91 -25.53 14.68
CA CYS A 294 -49.46 -25.23 16.00
C CYS A 294 -48.70 -24.08 16.66
N THR A 295 -49.40 -23.28 17.46
CA THR A 295 -48.83 -22.16 18.21
C THR A 295 -49.00 -22.37 19.71
N LEU A 296 -47.89 -22.38 20.44
CA LEU A 296 -47.80 -22.48 21.89
C LEU A 296 -47.34 -21.12 22.40
N ILE A 297 -48.23 -20.35 23.02
CA ILE A 297 -47.94 -18.96 23.40
C ILE A 297 -48.28 -18.65 24.86
N ASN A 298 -47.37 -17.97 25.57
CA ASN A 298 -47.58 -17.47 26.94
C ASN A 298 -48.01 -18.55 27.96
N ASN A 299 -47.63 -19.82 27.77
CA ASN A 299 -47.96 -20.89 28.71
C ASN A 299 -46.91 -20.95 29.84
N ASN A 300 -47.38 -21.22 31.05
CA ASN A 300 -46.54 -21.50 32.20
C ASN A 300 -46.56 -23.02 32.48
N VAL A 301 -45.46 -23.68 32.17
CA VAL A 301 -45.31 -25.13 32.23
C VAL A 301 -44.34 -25.47 33.37
N SER A 302 -44.76 -26.31 34.30
CA SER A 302 -43.96 -26.68 35.47
C SER A 302 -44.03 -28.17 35.78
N ASN A 303 -42.95 -28.74 36.31
CA ASN A 303 -42.94 -30.10 36.83
C ASN A 303 -42.45 -30.18 38.27
N ILE A 304 -43.29 -30.76 39.12
CA ILE A 304 -43.00 -30.98 40.54
C ILE A 304 -42.39 -32.35 40.82
N GLY A 305 -42.55 -33.31 39.90
CA GLY A 305 -41.93 -34.64 39.95
C GLY A 305 -40.66 -34.72 39.09
N GLU A 306 -39.99 -35.87 39.07
CA GLU A 306 -38.75 -36.08 38.30
C GLU A 306 -39.02 -36.82 36.98
N GLY A 307 -38.45 -36.31 35.88
CA GLY A 307 -38.54 -36.92 34.54
C GLY A 307 -39.63 -36.31 33.63
N GLY A 308 -39.72 -36.80 32.39
CA GLY A 308 -40.61 -36.27 31.35
C GLY A 308 -40.09 -34.98 30.69
N ASP A 309 -40.78 -34.48 29.66
CA ASP A 309 -40.37 -33.30 28.88
C ASP A 309 -41.35 -32.13 29.07
N GLY A 310 -40.85 -30.90 29.26
CA GLY A 310 -41.70 -29.74 29.52
C GLY A 310 -42.58 -29.37 28.33
N VAL A 311 -41.95 -28.95 27.25
CA VAL A 311 -42.56 -28.80 25.92
C VAL A 311 -41.90 -29.81 25.00
N TYR A 312 -42.66 -30.78 24.52
CA TYR A 312 -42.18 -31.84 23.65
C TYR A 312 -42.86 -31.80 22.29
N ILE A 313 -42.08 -31.57 21.24
CA ILE A 313 -42.55 -31.49 19.86
C ILE A 313 -41.94 -32.66 19.08
N VAL A 314 -42.78 -33.59 18.65
CA VAL A 314 -42.36 -34.84 17.99
C VAL A 314 -42.97 -34.97 16.61
N ASN A 315 -42.13 -35.13 15.59
CA ASN A 315 -42.54 -35.33 14.19
C ASN A 315 -43.63 -34.32 13.76
N SER A 316 -43.50 -33.05 14.17
CA SER A 316 -44.51 -32.01 13.95
C SER A 316 -43.84 -30.74 13.45
N ASN A 317 -44.28 -30.22 12.30
CA ASN A 317 -43.57 -29.18 11.57
C ASN A 317 -44.23 -27.80 11.72
N ASP A 318 -43.44 -26.76 11.44
CA ASP A 318 -43.92 -25.36 11.42
C ASP A 318 -44.55 -24.93 12.75
N VAL A 319 -43.99 -25.40 13.88
CA VAL A 319 -44.51 -25.11 15.22
C VAL A 319 -43.93 -23.81 15.76
N PHE A 320 -44.78 -22.96 16.33
CA PHE A 320 -44.37 -21.69 16.96
C PHE A 320 -44.45 -21.81 18.48
N VAL A 321 -43.31 -21.70 19.16
CA VAL A 321 -43.20 -21.69 20.62
C VAL A 321 -42.79 -20.28 21.02
N VAL A 322 -43.71 -19.49 21.58
CA VAL A 322 -43.52 -18.04 21.80
C VAL A 322 -43.81 -17.65 23.24
N ASN A 323 -42.88 -16.97 23.92
CA ASN A 323 -43.05 -16.45 25.29
C ASN A 323 -43.51 -17.49 26.34
N ASN A 324 -43.16 -18.77 26.22
CA ASN A 324 -43.52 -19.74 27.26
C ASN A 324 -42.46 -19.74 28.35
N THR A 325 -42.88 -20.09 29.57
CA THR A 325 -42.01 -20.29 30.72
C THR A 325 -42.10 -21.76 31.10
N VAL A 326 -40.98 -22.48 31.01
CA VAL A 326 -40.89 -23.92 31.29
C VAL A 326 -39.90 -24.16 32.42
N THR A 327 -40.38 -24.74 33.51
CA THR A 327 -39.65 -24.80 34.78
C THR A 327 -39.79 -26.13 35.51
N GLY A 328 -38.85 -26.47 36.38
CA GLY A 328 -38.96 -27.66 37.24
C GLY A 328 -38.07 -28.82 36.81
N LYS A 329 -38.31 -30.02 37.36
CA LYS A 329 -37.40 -31.17 37.25
C LYS A 329 -37.71 -32.09 36.06
N TYR A 330 -37.82 -31.50 34.88
CA TYR A 330 -37.95 -32.27 33.63
C TYR A 330 -36.66 -33.05 33.31
N ALA A 331 -36.70 -34.00 32.38
CA ALA A 331 -35.49 -34.45 31.70
C ALA A 331 -34.99 -33.34 30.76
N ARG A 332 -35.90 -32.77 29.96
CA ARG A 332 -35.62 -31.66 29.05
C ARG A 332 -36.72 -30.61 29.16
N ALA A 333 -36.35 -29.35 29.33
CA ALA A 333 -37.35 -28.30 29.44
C ALA A 333 -38.06 -28.07 28.09
N VAL A 334 -37.31 -27.88 27.00
CA VAL A 334 -37.86 -27.85 25.63
C VAL A 334 -37.15 -28.89 24.78
N ASN A 335 -37.92 -29.76 24.12
CA ASN A 335 -37.37 -30.81 23.26
C ASN A 335 -38.00 -30.79 21.87
N LEU A 336 -37.15 -30.67 20.86
CA LEU A 336 -37.51 -30.73 19.44
C LEU A 336 -37.02 -32.05 18.83
N TYR A 337 -37.93 -33.01 18.65
CA TYR A 337 -37.61 -34.33 18.11
C TYR A 337 -38.18 -34.54 16.70
N ARG A 338 -37.29 -34.76 15.72
CA ARG A 338 -37.61 -35.07 14.31
C ARG A 338 -38.61 -34.10 13.66
N SER A 339 -38.48 -32.82 13.98
CA SER A 339 -39.38 -31.75 13.56
C SER A 339 -38.69 -30.78 12.60
N LEU A 340 -39.45 -30.09 11.75
CA LEU A 340 -38.92 -29.12 10.79
C LEU A 340 -39.50 -27.73 11.03
N ASN A 341 -38.68 -26.70 10.82
CA ASN A 341 -39.10 -25.29 10.80
C ASN A 341 -39.72 -24.80 12.12
N THR A 342 -39.31 -25.32 13.27
CA THR A 342 -39.79 -24.84 14.57
C THR A 342 -39.22 -23.46 14.87
N VAL A 343 -40.08 -22.52 15.26
CA VAL A 343 -39.67 -21.19 15.72
C VAL A 343 -39.85 -21.10 17.23
N VAL A 344 -38.76 -20.85 17.94
CA VAL A 344 -38.70 -20.74 19.39
C VAL A 344 -38.31 -19.30 19.75
N LEU A 345 -39.27 -18.50 20.20
CA LEU A 345 -39.08 -17.04 20.42
C LEU A 345 -39.32 -16.67 21.89
N ASN A 346 -38.44 -15.84 22.46
CA ASN A 346 -38.58 -15.29 23.82
C ASN A 346 -38.84 -16.37 24.90
N GLN A 347 -38.21 -17.53 24.76
CA GLN A 347 -38.42 -18.62 25.71
C GLN A 347 -37.63 -18.41 27.00
N VAL A 348 -38.25 -18.83 28.09
CA VAL A 348 -37.61 -19.06 29.38
C VAL A 348 -37.73 -20.55 29.66
N ALA A 349 -36.61 -21.26 29.66
CA ALA A 349 -36.56 -22.70 29.91
C ALA A 349 -35.45 -22.98 30.91
N TYR A 350 -35.81 -23.26 32.16
CA TYR A 350 -34.82 -23.55 33.20
C TYR A 350 -35.19 -24.77 34.05
N GLY A 351 -34.23 -25.68 34.20
CA GLY A 351 -34.38 -26.91 34.99
C GLY A 351 -34.48 -28.17 34.13
N GLY A 352 -34.17 -29.29 34.76
CA GLY A 352 -33.94 -30.58 34.09
C GLY A 352 -32.50 -30.78 33.64
N ASP A 353 -32.21 -31.86 32.93
CA ASP A 353 -30.87 -32.14 32.42
C ASP A 353 -30.53 -31.14 31.31
N ASP A 354 -31.44 -30.94 30.35
CA ASP A 354 -31.23 -30.01 29.23
C ASP A 354 -32.23 -28.84 29.23
N GLY A 355 -31.72 -27.62 29.04
CA GLY A 355 -32.56 -26.42 28.86
C GLY A 355 -33.33 -26.45 27.53
N LEU A 356 -32.62 -26.76 26.44
CA LEU A 356 -33.21 -27.01 25.13
C LEU A 356 -32.45 -28.14 24.42
N GLU A 357 -33.16 -29.22 24.06
CA GLU A 357 -32.62 -30.29 23.22
C GLU A 357 -33.18 -30.22 21.79
N ILE A 358 -32.31 -30.41 20.81
CA ILE A 358 -32.66 -30.62 19.40
C ILE A 358 -32.18 -32.00 18.98
N TRP A 359 -33.10 -32.83 18.48
CA TRP A 359 -32.83 -34.23 18.18
C TRP A 359 -33.44 -34.66 16.85
N GLY A 360 -32.63 -34.73 15.80
CA GLY A 360 -33.06 -35.05 14.43
C GLY A 360 -33.95 -33.98 13.79
N SER A 361 -33.97 -32.76 14.35
CA SER A 361 -34.81 -31.65 13.91
C SER A 361 -33.99 -30.63 13.12
N ASN A 362 -34.57 -30.08 12.05
CA ASN A 362 -33.86 -29.23 11.09
C ASN A 362 -34.57 -27.90 10.84
N ASN A 363 -33.80 -26.89 10.42
CA ASN A 363 -34.30 -25.55 10.06
C ASN A 363 -35.00 -24.82 11.21
N SER A 364 -34.67 -25.11 12.47
CA SER A 364 -35.29 -24.42 13.61
C SER A 364 -34.65 -23.05 13.83
N ILE A 365 -35.46 -22.05 14.20
CA ILE A 365 -34.99 -20.72 14.55
C ILE A 365 -35.29 -20.49 16.04
N ILE A 366 -34.23 -20.40 16.84
CA ILE A 366 -34.29 -20.10 18.26
C ILE A 366 -33.83 -18.66 18.42
N LYS A 367 -34.71 -17.77 18.88
CA LYS A 367 -34.50 -16.33 18.80
C LYS A 367 -34.91 -15.62 20.09
N ASP A 368 -34.13 -14.62 20.48
CA ASP A 368 -34.40 -13.74 21.64
C ASP A 368 -34.66 -14.51 22.95
N CYS A 369 -34.05 -15.69 23.13
CA CYS A 369 -34.26 -16.50 24.32
C CYS A 369 -33.61 -15.85 25.54
N ILE A 370 -34.41 -15.73 26.61
CA ILE A 370 -34.06 -14.95 27.80
C ILE A 370 -33.13 -15.76 28.71
N ASN A 371 -33.42 -17.06 28.87
CA ASN A 371 -32.63 -17.97 29.68
C ASN A 371 -32.94 -19.41 29.26
N LEU A 372 -31.98 -20.08 28.61
CA LEU A 372 -32.00 -21.53 28.39
C LEU A 372 -30.98 -22.12 29.36
N SER A 373 -31.43 -22.90 30.33
CA SER A 373 -30.53 -23.42 31.37
C SER A 373 -30.91 -24.82 31.83
N GLY A 374 -29.98 -25.76 31.64
CA GLY A 374 -30.08 -27.13 32.12
C GLY A 374 -29.05 -27.44 33.21
N ASN A 375 -29.30 -28.50 33.95
CA ASN A 375 -28.36 -29.00 34.95
C ASN A 375 -27.10 -29.56 34.28
N VAL A 376 -27.26 -30.28 33.17
CA VAL A 376 -26.20 -30.87 32.35
C VAL A 376 -25.85 -29.91 31.21
N ASP A 377 -26.75 -29.76 30.23
CA ASP A 377 -26.55 -28.92 29.06
C ASP A 377 -27.58 -27.78 29.01
N ASP A 378 -27.16 -26.56 28.72
CA ASP A 378 -28.11 -25.47 28.46
C ASP A 378 -28.72 -25.62 27.07
N VAL A 379 -27.90 -26.07 26.10
CA VAL A 379 -28.30 -26.42 24.74
C VAL A 379 -27.64 -27.73 24.34
N PHE A 380 -28.45 -28.72 24.00
CA PHE A 380 -27.96 -30.02 23.55
C PHE A 380 -28.46 -30.36 22.13
N ILE A 381 -27.55 -30.72 21.23
CA ILE A 381 -27.88 -31.30 19.93
C ILE A 381 -27.43 -32.76 19.91
N SER A 382 -28.40 -33.67 19.86
CA SER A 382 -28.18 -35.11 19.98
C SER A 382 -27.89 -35.79 18.66
N SER A 383 -26.98 -36.78 18.67
CA SER A 383 -26.59 -37.60 17.51
C SER A 383 -27.41 -38.88 17.35
N SER A 384 -28.27 -39.23 18.31
CA SER A 384 -28.78 -40.61 18.39
C SER A 384 -29.78 -40.98 17.29
N TYR A 385 -30.47 -40.02 16.66
CA TYR A 385 -31.50 -40.29 15.65
C TYR A 385 -31.56 -39.19 14.59
N GLY A 386 -30.78 -39.36 13.53
CA GLY A 386 -30.80 -38.49 12.36
C GLY A 386 -30.06 -37.17 12.55
N LEU A 387 -29.99 -36.41 11.47
CA LEU A 387 -29.25 -35.15 11.40
C LEU A 387 -30.09 -33.98 11.93
N SER A 388 -29.42 -33.08 12.64
CA SER A 388 -29.93 -31.79 13.13
C SER A 388 -29.08 -30.67 12.56
N VAL A 389 -29.51 -30.13 11.42
CA VAL A 389 -28.78 -29.13 10.62
C VAL A 389 -29.60 -27.86 10.42
N ASN A 390 -28.90 -26.75 10.14
CA ASN A 390 -29.51 -25.44 9.90
C ASN A 390 -30.37 -24.94 11.08
N ASN A 391 -29.99 -25.27 12.32
CA ASN A 391 -30.64 -24.75 13.51
C ASN A 391 -29.91 -23.48 13.97
N THR A 392 -30.61 -22.35 13.95
CA THR A 392 -30.00 -21.02 14.16
C THR A 392 -30.45 -20.43 15.50
N PHE A 393 -29.48 -20.04 16.32
CA PHE A 393 -29.66 -19.35 17.60
C PHE A 393 -29.29 -17.88 17.45
N ILE A 394 -30.26 -16.99 17.64
CA ILE A 394 -30.12 -15.54 17.43
C ILE A 394 -30.43 -14.81 18.73
N ASN A 395 -29.44 -14.10 19.28
CA ASN A 395 -29.63 -13.36 20.53
C ASN A 395 -30.21 -14.24 21.68
N CYS A 396 -29.63 -15.41 21.90
CA CYS A 396 -30.07 -16.35 22.94
C CYS A 396 -29.07 -16.37 24.11
N SER A 397 -29.58 -16.27 25.34
CA SER A 397 -28.76 -16.34 26.55
C SER A 397 -28.70 -17.77 27.09
N TYR A 398 -27.50 -18.35 27.10
CA TYR A 398 -27.15 -19.64 27.70
C TYR A 398 -25.65 -19.69 28.03
N ASP A 399 -25.22 -20.58 28.93
CA ASP A 399 -23.81 -20.84 29.20
C ASP A 399 -23.19 -21.64 28.05
N ILE A 400 -22.26 -21.02 27.34
CA ILE A 400 -21.55 -21.64 26.21
C ILE A 400 -20.73 -22.89 26.62
N ASN A 401 -20.36 -23.02 27.90
CA ASN A 401 -19.68 -24.21 28.41
C ASN A 401 -20.61 -25.42 28.56
N LYS A 402 -21.92 -25.18 28.51
CA LYS A 402 -22.99 -26.18 28.52
C LYS A 402 -23.70 -26.28 27.17
N GLU A 403 -22.99 -25.93 26.09
CA GLU A 403 -23.43 -26.18 24.72
C GLU A 403 -22.75 -27.43 24.19
N THR A 404 -23.54 -28.47 23.95
CA THR A 404 -23.05 -29.77 23.46
C THR A 404 -23.67 -30.08 22.11
N VAL A 405 -22.83 -30.33 21.09
CA VAL A 405 -23.25 -30.73 19.73
C VAL A 405 -22.60 -32.07 19.41
N ASN A 406 -23.35 -33.15 19.50
CA ASN A 406 -22.86 -34.49 19.22
C ASN A 406 -23.14 -34.90 17.77
N GLY A 407 -22.22 -35.64 17.15
CA GLY A 407 -22.35 -36.18 15.79
C GLY A 407 -21.75 -35.26 14.71
N GLU A 408 -20.89 -35.81 13.84
CA GLU A 408 -20.04 -35.03 12.91
C GLU A 408 -20.82 -34.11 11.96
N GLU A 409 -22.03 -34.50 11.59
CA GLU A 409 -22.88 -33.77 10.64
C GLU A 409 -23.90 -32.84 11.32
N ASN A 410 -24.03 -32.86 12.65
CA ASN A 410 -24.93 -31.98 13.38
C ASN A 410 -24.36 -30.56 13.48
N GLU A 411 -25.24 -29.56 13.44
CA GLU A 411 -24.87 -28.15 13.33
C GLU A 411 -25.71 -27.23 14.23
N LEU A 412 -25.03 -26.32 14.91
CA LEU A 412 -25.60 -25.12 15.55
C LEU A 412 -25.01 -23.87 14.93
N ILE A 413 -25.85 -22.93 14.49
CA ILE A 413 -25.43 -21.62 13.95
C ILE A 413 -25.73 -20.54 14.98
N ARG A 414 -24.70 -19.86 15.49
CA ARG A 414 -24.85 -18.81 16.49
C ARG A 414 -24.76 -17.42 15.87
N LYS A 415 -25.74 -16.55 16.12
CA LYS A 415 -25.82 -15.19 15.54
C LYS A 415 -26.17 -14.09 16.55
N TRP A 416 -25.74 -12.87 16.25
CA TRP A 416 -26.06 -11.67 17.03
C TRP A 416 -26.63 -10.57 16.16
N TYR A 417 -27.26 -9.58 16.80
CA TYR A 417 -27.79 -8.41 16.11
C TYR A 417 -26.75 -7.33 15.90
N TYR A 418 -26.80 -6.72 14.73
CA TYR A 418 -26.04 -5.53 14.39
C TYR A 418 -26.96 -4.41 13.87
N GLN A 419 -26.70 -3.17 14.27
CA GLN A 419 -27.36 -1.99 13.72
C GLN A 419 -26.42 -0.78 13.79
N ALA A 420 -26.41 0.00 12.70
CA ALA A 420 -25.60 1.20 12.55
C ALA A 420 -26.47 2.44 12.31
N TYR A 421 -26.02 3.57 12.85
CA TYR A 421 -26.49 4.91 12.57
C TYR A 421 -25.40 5.72 11.86
N THR A 422 -25.76 6.51 10.86
CA THR A 422 -24.83 7.38 10.14
C THR A 422 -25.26 8.82 10.21
N ASN A 423 -24.33 9.72 10.51
CA ASN A 423 -24.56 11.15 10.57
C ASN A 423 -23.42 11.95 9.92
N TYR A 424 -23.68 13.21 9.57
CA TYR A 424 -22.63 14.17 9.27
C TYR A 424 -22.02 14.69 10.58
N SER A 425 -20.85 15.34 10.50
CA SER A 425 -20.19 15.93 11.68
C SER A 425 -20.98 17.03 12.40
N ASN A 426 -21.94 17.66 11.72
CA ASN A 426 -22.90 18.59 12.34
C ASN A 426 -24.05 17.88 13.09
N GLY A 427 -24.06 16.55 13.11
CA GLY A 427 -25.03 15.70 13.79
C GLY A 427 -26.25 15.28 12.97
N THR A 428 -26.45 15.79 11.75
CA THR A 428 -27.63 15.43 10.95
C THR A 428 -27.52 14.03 10.37
N ALA A 429 -28.63 13.29 10.37
CA ALA A 429 -28.67 11.92 9.85
C ALA A 429 -28.37 11.86 8.33
N VAL A 430 -27.66 10.82 7.90
CA VAL A 430 -27.26 10.63 6.50
C VAL A 430 -27.98 9.41 5.92
N ALA A 431 -28.75 9.62 4.85
CA ALA A 431 -29.40 8.53 4.12
C ALA A 431 -28.53 8.05 2.95
N GLY A 432 -28.74 6.81 2.51
CA GLY A 432 -28.05 6.24 1.34
C GLY A 432 -26.60 5.86 1.57
N VAL A 433 -26.12 5.85 2.81
CA VAL A 433 -24.81 5.29 3.15
C VAL A 433 -24.87 3.78 3.00
N ASN A 434 -23.94 3.19 2.26
CA ASN A 434 -23.83 1.75 2.13
C ASN A 434 -23.01 1.16 3.28
N ILE A 435 -23.69 0.40 4.14
CA ILE A 435 -23.10 -0.36 5.25
C ILE A 435 -22.89 -1.81 4.79
N SER A 436 -21.65 -2.27 4.81
CA SER A 436 -21.28 -3.64 4.48
C SER A 436 -20.47 -4.31 5.60
N ALA A 437 -20.81 -5.56 5.90
CA ALA A 437 -20.13 -6.34 6.92
C ALA A 437 -19.35 -7.50 6.30
N TYR A 438 -18.06 -7.57 6.59
CA TYR A 438 -17.15 -8.62 6.14
C TYR A 438 -16.72 -9.45 7.35
N ASN A 439 -16.79 -10.78 7.23
CA ASN A 439 -16.23 -11.69 8.22
C ASN A 439 -14.70 -11.84 8.05
N THR A 440 -14.07 -12.71 8.83
CA THR A 440 -12.61 -12.96 8.75
C THR A 440 -12.08 -13.53 7.44
N THR A 441 -12.92 -14.23 6.67
CA THR A 441 -12.53 -14.76 5.36
C THR A 441 -12.64 -13.71 4.26
N GLY A 442 -13.15 -12.52 4.57
CA GLY A 442 -13.41 -11.45 3.60
C GLY A 442 -14.77 -11.59 2.91
N ASP A 443 -15.62 -12.53 3.34
CA ASP A 443 -16.95 -12.74 2.76
C ASP A 443 -17.96 -11.75 3.32
N ILE A 444 -18.75 -11.16 2.42
CA ILE A 444 -19.84 -10.23 2.76
C ILE A 444 -20.96 -11.02 3.44
N GLN A 445 -21.33 -10.63 4.66
CA GLN A 445 -22.51 -11.15 5.36
C GLN A 445 -23.78 -10.37 5.02
N PHE A 446 -23.67 -9.04 4.91
CA PHE A 446 -24.75 -8.19 4.42
C PHE A 446 -24.21 -6.91 3.81
N THR A 447 -25.03 -6.29 2.96
CA THR A 447 -24.84 -4.94 2.44
C THR A 447 -26.20 -4.25 2.42
N THR A 448 -26.31 -3.06 2.99
CA THR A 448 -27.59 -2.36 3.08
C THR A 448 -27.39 -0.85 3.17
N LEU A 449 -28.40 -0.11 2.70
CA LEU A 449 -28.36 1.35 2.69
C LEU A 449 -29.05 1.89 3.95
N THR A 450 -28.51 2.98 4.50
CA THR A 450 -29.19 3.73 5.55
C THR A 450 -30.45 4.41 5.01
N ASN A 451 -31.50 4.40 5.83
CA ASN A 451 -32.78 5.05 5.53
C ASN A 451 -32.70 6.58 5.84
N PRO A 452 -33.78 7.36 5.63
CA PRO A 452 -33.81 8.79 5.94
C PRO A 452 -33.50 9.18 7.39
N SER A 453 -33.64 8.26 8.35
CA SER A 453 -33.25 8.49 9.75
C SER A 453 -31.79 8.15 10.02
N GLY A 454 -30.99 7.83 9.00
CA GLY A 454 -29.59 7.43 9.11
C GLY A 454 -29.38 6.02 9.66
N LEU A 455 -30.44 5.25 9.91
CA LEU A 455 -30.34 3.90 10.45
C LEU A 455 -30.42 2.86 9.34
N ILE A 456 -29.73 1.74 9.52
CA ILE A 456 -30.06 0.50 8.83
C ILE A 456 -31.12 -0.27 9.61
N ASN A 457 -31.90 -1.11 8.93
CA ASN A 457 -32.66 -2.15 9.62
C ASN A 457 -31.69 -3.09 10.34
N ARG A 458 -32.09 -3.61 11.50
CA ARG A 458 -31.29 -4.57 12.27
C ARG A 458 -30.90 -5.76 11.39
N GLN A 459 -29.61 -6.06 11.37
CA GLN A 459 -29.02 -7.19 10.65
C GLN A 459 -28.64 -8.30 11.62
N GLU A 460 -28.41 -9.49 11.08
CA GLU A 460 -27.96 -10.68 11.81
C GLU A 460 -26.57 -11.06 11.32
N VAL A 461 -25.62 -11.18 12.23
CA VAL A 461 -24.23 -11.58 11.92
C VAL A 461 -23.89 -12.89 12.61
N THR A 462 -23.22 -13.79 11.90
CA THR A 462 -22.82 -15.09 12.43
C THR A 462 -21.58 -14.96 13.29
N GLU A 463 -21.66 -15.38 14.54
CA GLU A 463 -20.51 -15.46 15.44
C GLU A 463 -19.67 -16.70 15.14
N TYR A 464 -20.30 -17.87 15.26
CA TYR A 464 -19.69 -19.16 14.96
C TYR A 464 -20.72 -20.15 14.45
N VAL A 465 -20.22 -21.19 13.80
CA VAL A 465 -20.95 -22.43 13.51
C VAL A 465 -20.28 -23.56 14.27
N ASN A 466 -21.02 -24.28 15.10
CA ASN A 466 -20.56 -25.47 15.82
C ASN A 466 -20.99 -26.72 15.04
N ARG A 467 -20.04 -27.41 14.40
CA ARG A 467 -20.27 -28.67 13.67
C ARG A 467 -19.64 -29.82 14.42
N GLY A 468 -20.45 -30.78 14.85
CA GLY A 468 -19.99 -31.97 15.60
C GLY A 468 -19.11 -31.66 16.81
N GLY A 469 -19.36 -30.54 17.50
CA GLY A 469 -18.62 -30.10 18.68
C GLY A 469 -17.45 -29.14 18.39
N THR A 470 -17.12 -28.91 17.11
CA THR A 470 -16.05 -27.98 16.71
C THR A 470 -16.64 -26.63 16.30
N ARG A 471 -16.23 -25.55 16.98
CA ARG A 471 -16.67 -24.17 16.68
C ARG A 471 -15.75 -23.48 15.68
N SER A 472 -16.32 -23.06 14.56
CA SER A 472 -15.66 -22.22 13.55
C SER A 472 -16.15 -20.78 13.69
N TYR A 473 -15.29 -19.88 14.15
CA TYR A 473 -15.61 -18.47 14.39
C TYR A 473 -15.40 -17.61 13.14
N TYR A 474 -16.27 -16.63 12.95
CA TYR A 474 -16.26 -15.68 11.84
C TYR A 474 -15.79 -14.27 12.24
N ASN A 475 -15.47 -14.08 13.53
CA ASN A 475 -14.89 -12.86 14.11
C ASN A 475 -13.39 -12.76 13.85
N ASN A 476 -12.79 -11.57 13.68
CA ASN A 476 -13.40 -10.24 13.78
C ASN A 476 -14.06 -9.75 12.49
N TYR A 477 -15.18 -9.06 12.64
CA TYR A 477 -15.92 -8.44 11.55
C TYR A 477 -15.38 -7.05 11.23
N THR A 478 -15.20 -6.75 9.95
CA THR A 478 -14.97 -5.38 9.46
C THR A 478 -16.29 -4.83 8.91
N ILE A 479 -16.78 -3.75 9.51
CA ILE A 479 -17.99 -3.06 9.04
C ILE A 479 -17.58 -1.75 8.38
N ASN A 480 -17.85 -1.61 7.09
CA ASN A 480 -17.54 -0.43 6.31
C ASN A 480 -18.80 0.38 6.04
N ALA A 481 -18.69 1.69 6.18
CA ALA A 481 -19.72 2.65 5.81
C ALA A 481 -19.18 3.54 4.68
N THR A 482 -19.84 3.51 3.52
CA THR A 482 -19.36 4.17 2.30
C THR A 482 -20.41 5.14 1.76
N LEU A 483 -19.98 6.37 1.44
CA LEU A 483 -20.81 7.42 0.85
C LEU A 483 -20.00 8.21 -0.18
N PHE A 484 -20.60 8.45 -1.35
CA PHE A 484 -19.93 9.22 -2.40
C PHE A 484 -19.57 10.65 -1.93
N GLY A 485 -18.37 11.12 -2.27
CA GLY A 485 -17.85 12.44 -1.89
C GLY A 485 -17.41 12.57 -0.41
N HIS A 486 -17.36 11.47 0.33
CA HIS A 486 -16.97 11.42 1.73
C HIS A 486 -15.98 10.28 1.98
N GLU A 487 -15.35 10.27 3.15
CA GLU A 487 -14.44 9.19 3.54
C GLU A 487 -15.19 7.88 3.81
N THR A 488 -14.54 6.75 3.55
CA THR A 488 -15.04 5.45 4.02
C THR A 488 -14.71 5.32 5.49
N GLU A 489 -15.73 5.16 6.32
CA GLU A 489 -15.56 4.87 7.73
C GLU A 489 -15.58 3.35 7.96
N SER A 490 -14.83 2.85 8.94
CA SER A 490 -14.74 1.42 9.23
C SER A 490 -14.62 1.15 10.73
N ASN A 491 -15.41 0.20 11.22
CA ASN A 491 -15.33 -0.30 12.59
C ASN A 491 -15.08 -1.80 12.58
N ILE A 492 -14.33 -2.29 13.58
CA ILE A 492 -14.02 -3.71 13.74
C ILE A 492 -14.68 -4.24 15.01
N PHE A 493 -15.45 -5.33 14.91
CA PHE A 493 -16.12 -5.94 16.05
C PHE A 493 -15.76 -7.41 16.22
N ASN A 494 -15.59 -7.82 17.48
CA ASN A 494 -15.59 -9.22 17.88
C ASN A 494 -16.95 -9.52 18.53
N PHE A 495 -17.81 -10.26 17.84
CA PHE A 495 -19.15 -10.61 18.33
C PHE A 495 -19.14 -11.67 19.44
N THR A 496 -18.02 -12.35 19.70
CA THR A 496 -17.88 -13.23 20.87
C THR A 496 -17.86 -12.43 22.17
N THR A 497 -17.27 -11.23 22.16
CA THR A 497 -17.23 -10.35 23.33
C THR A 497 -18.33 -9.29 23.29
N THR A 498 -18.62 -8.74 22.12
CA THR A 498 -19.58 -7.64 21.95
C THR A 498 -21.03 -8.13 22.00
N GLN A 499 -21.28 -9.38 21.57
CA GLN A 499 -22.63 -9.90 21.36
C GLN A 499 -23.44 -8.93 20.47
N ASN A 500 -24.64 -8.49 20.89
CA ASN A 500 -25.39 -7.52 20.10
C ASN A 500 -24.69 -6.14 20.05
N LYS A 501 -24.51 -5.61 18.84
CA LYS A 501 -24.02 -4.25 18.60
C LYS A 501 -25.07 -3.45 17.83
N VAL A 502 -26.02 -2.88 18.56
CA VAL A 502 -27.17 -2.15 17.97
C VAL A 502 -27.07 -0.63 18.06
N ASN A 503 -25.92 -0.12 18.48
CA ASN A 503 -25.63 1.30 18.67
C ASN A 503 -24.31 1.70 17.98
N ASP A 504 -24.00 1.11 16.84
CA ASP A 504 -22.83 1.51 16.06
C ASP A 504 -23.07 2.84 15.36
N VAL A 505 -22.04 3.68 15.27
CA VAL A 505 -22.16 5.04 14.70
C VAL A 505 -20.99 5.31 13.76
N PHE A 506 -21.31 5.82 12.57
CA PHE A 506 -20.33 6.35 11.61
C PHE A 506 -20.62 7.82 11.32
N THR A 507 -19.60 8.67 11.40
CA THR A 507 -19.74 10.11 11.16
C THR A 507 -18.98 10.52 9.92
N PHE A 508 -19.69 11.03 8.91
CA PHE A 508 -19.12 11.41 7.63
C PHE A 508 -18.71 12.88 7.59
N ASN A 509 -17.49 13.10 7.14
CA ASN A 509 -16.95 14.42 6.79
C ASN A 509 -16.83 14.56 5.27
N PRO A 510 -17.14 15.74 4.70
CA PRO A 510 -16.91 15.99 3.29
C PRO A 510 -15.42 15.95 2.97
N LEU A 511 -15.07 15.51 1.76
CA LEU A 511 -13.70 15.60 1.29
C LEU A 511 -13.27 17.07 1.07
N VAL A 512 -12.07 17.42 1.50
CA VAL A 512 -11.43 18.74 1.40
C VAL A 512 -10.30 18.68 0.36
N PRO A 513 -10.38 19.49 -0.72
CA PRO A 513 -9.31 19.61 -1.71
C PRO A 513 -7.97 19.99 -1.08
N GLY A 514 -6.92 19.23 -1.38
CA GLY A 514 -5.56 19.46 -0.87
C GLY A 514 -5.30 18.85 0.52
N GLU A 515 -6.28 18.22 1.15
CA GLU A 515 -6.09 17.41 2.36
C GLU A 515 -6.38 15.93 2.09
N ASN A 516 -7.54 15.62 1.51
CA ASN A 516 -7.96 14.23 1.29
C ASN A 516 -8.65 13.98 -0.06
N ALA A 517 -8.68 15.00 -0.93
CA ALA A 517 -9.17 14.90 -2.30
C ALA A 517 -8.39 15.78 -3.29
N CYS A 518 -8.47 15.39 -4.56
CA CYS A 518 -8.07 16.22 -5.70
C CYS A 518 -8.98 17.46 -5.83
N GLY A 519 -8.46 18.57 -6.36
CA GLY A 519 -9.26 19.76 -6.64
C GLY A 519 -8.43 21.01 -6.96
N VAL A 520 -9.11 22.15 -6.99
CA VAL A 520 -8.49 23.47 -7.20
C VAL A 520 -8.01 24.01 -5.86
N LEU A 521 -6.75 24.44 -5.79
CA LEU A 521 -6.14 25.06 -4.61
C LEU A 521 -6.03 26.56 -4.87
N ASP A 522 -6.94 27.36 -4.31
CA ASP A 522 -7.14 28.77 -4.65
C ASP A 522 -6.93 29.74 -3.47
N SER A 523 -6.54 29.23 -2.29
CA SER A 523 -6.25 30.07 -1.12
C SER A 523 -4.77 30.49 -1.11
N PRO A 524 -4.43 31.76 -1.36
CA PRO A 524 -3.03 32.20 -1.43
C PRO A 524 -2.33 32.07 -0.07
N ASN A 525 -1.01 31.85 -0.09
CA ASN A 525 -0.18 31.67 1.12
C ASN A 525 -0.56 30.46 1.99
N THR A 526 -1.13 29.42 1.37
CA THR A 526 -1.63 28.24 2.08
C THR A 526 -0.70 27.05 1.88
N VAL A 527 -0.51 26.27 2.94
CA VAL A 527 0.12 24.95 2.89
C VAL A 527 -0.99 23.90 2.94
N TYR A 528 -1.11 23.11 1.88
CA TYR A 528 -2.00 21.97 1.77
C TYR A 528 -1.18 20.71 2.02
N THR A 529 -1.61 19.87 2.96
CA THR A 529 -0.92 18.62 3.31
C THR A 529 -1.85 17.43 3.10
N LEU A 530 -1.47 16.53 2.21
CA LEU A 530 -2.26 15.31 1.97
C LEU A 530 -2.16 14.35 3.16
N THR A 531 -3.31 13.79 3.54
CA THR A 531 -3.43 12.79 4.61
C THR A 531 -3.58 11.37 4.06
N ARG A 532 -3.78 11.24 2.74
CA ARG A 532 -3.96 9.95 2.05
C ARG A 532 -3.69 10.07 0.56
N ASN A 533 -3.67 8.92 -0.11
CA ASN A 533 -3.67 8.84 -1.56
C ASN A 533 -4.98 9.41 -2.13
N VAL A 534 -4.88 10.17 -3.22
CA VAL A 534 -6.01 10.78 -3.90
C VAL A 534 -6.10 10.29 -5.34
N LEU A 535 -7.31 10.30 -5.89
CA LEU A 535 -7.57 9.84 -7.26
C LEU A 535 -8.43 10.86 -8.03
N SER A 536 -8.17 11.04 -9.32
CA SER A 536 -8.96 11.86 -10.24
C SER A 536 -9.13 11.19 -11.61
N GLN A 537 -10.31 11.37 -12.22
CA GLN A 537 -10.58 10.92 -13.59
C GLN A 537 -9.83 11.75 -14.64
N GLY A 538 -9.53 13.02 -14.33
CA GLY A 538 -8.80 13.96 -15.17
C GLY A 538 -7.64 14.59 -14.40
N THR A 539 -7.55 15.91 -14.41
CA THR A 539 -6.55 16.65 -13.58
C THR A 539 -6.82 16.42 -12.10
N CYS A 540 -5.79 16.15 -11.29
CA CYS A 540 -5.96 16.04 -9.84
C CYS A 540 -5.83 17.41 -9.15
N PHE A 541 -4.70 18.10 -9.26
CA PHE A 541 -4.51 19.42 -8.63
C PHE A 541 -4.29 20.53 -9.64
N THR A 542 -5.05 21.61 -9.49
CA THR A 542 -4.83 22.90 -10.16
C THR A 542 -4.50 23.93 -9.10
N ILE A 543 -3.26 24.42 -9.08
CA ILE A 543 -2.82 25.47 -8.17
C ILE A 543 -3.18 26.82 -8.80
N ALA A 544 -4.17 27.50 -8.21
CA ALA A 544 -4.84 28.67 -8.78
C ALA A 544 -4.52 29.99 -8.05
N ALA A 545 -3.75 29.96 -6.96
CA ALA A 545 -3.27 31.15 -6.25
C ALA A 545 -1.77 31.10 -5.94
N ASP A 546 -1.18 32.27 -5.71
CA ASP A 546 0.26 32.42 -5.46
C ASP A 546 0.66 31.96 -4.05
N ASN A 547 1.94 31.60 -3.88
CA ASN A 547 2.54 31.18 -2.62
C ASN A 547 1.88 29.93 -2.01
N ILE A 548 1.37 29.01 -2.84
CA ILE A 548 0.81 27.74 -2.38
C ILE A 548 1.91 26.69 -2.23
N THR A 549 1.88 25.95 -1.14
CA THR A 549 2.64 24.70 -0.97
C THR A 549 1.69 23.51 -0.97
N LEU A 550 1.93 22.53 -1.83
CA LEU A 550 1.32 21.21 -1.77
C LEU A 550 2.36 20.20 -1.26
N ASP A 551 2.18 19.76 -0.03
CA ASP A 551 2.96 18.70 0.62
C ASP A 551 2.16 17.40 0.58
N CYS A 552 2.59 16.44 -0.21
CA CYS A 552 1.84 15.19 -0.31
C CYS A 552 2.12 14.20 0.82
N ASN A 553 3.09 14.46 1.71
CA ASN A 553 3.44 13.55 2.80
C ASN A 553 3.62 12.08 2.33
N ALA A 554 4.32 11.90 1.20
CA ALA A 554 4.54 10.62 0.51
C ALA A 554 3.29 9.91 -0.07
N ALA A 555 2.14 10.57 -0.07
CA ALA A 555 0.90 10.06 -0.66
C ALA A 555 0.94 10.01 -2.19
N TRP A 556 0.17 9.08 -2.74
CA TRP A 556 -0.01 8.88 -4.17
C TRP A 556 -1.08 9.80 -4.74
N ILE A 557 -0.77 10.44 -5.87
CA ILE A 557 -1.70 11.19 -6.71
C ILE A 557 -1.92 10.39 -7.98
N ASN A 558 -3.07 9.74 -8.06
CA ASN A 558 -3.47 8.91 -9.19
C ASN A 558 -4.40 9.73 -10.10
N TYR A 559 -3.94 10.13 -11.28
CA TYR A 559 -4.71 11.03 -12.14
C TYR A 559 -5.00 10.41 -13.51
N SER A 560 -5.84 11.10 -14.29
CA SER A 560 -6.13 10.75 -15.69
C SER A 560 -6.67 9.33 -15.90
N ILE A 561 -7.51 8.80 -15.00
CA ILE A 561 -8.09 7.44 -15.17
C ILE A 561 -8.80 7.27 -16.53
N ASN A 562 -9.51 8.29 -17.00
CA ASN A 562 -10.20 8.26 -18.30
C ASN A 562 -9.27 8.50 -19.51
N GLY A 563 -8.04 8.97 -19.28
CA GLY A 563 -7.09 9.25 -20.35
C GLY A 563 -7.47 10.44 -21.24
N GLU A 564 -8.23 11.39 -20.69
CA GLU A 564 -8.67 12.62 -21.39
C GLU A 564 -7.48 13.52 -21.77
N ASN A 565 -7.64 14.29 -22.84
CA ASN A 565 -6.60 15.23 -23.29
C ASN A 565 -6.52 16.46 -22.35
N GLY A 566 -5.32 16.98 -22.12
CA GLY A 566 -5.11 18.15 -21.26
C GLY A 566 -5.32 17.88 -19.78
N THR A 567 -4.85 16.74 -19.28
CA THR A 567 -5.00 16.31 -17.88
C THR A 567 -3.66 16.27 -17.16
N TYR A 568 -3.64 16.68 -15.89
CA TYR A 568 -2.38 16.80 -15.13
C TYR A 568 -2.47 16.16 -13.74
N GLY A 569 -1.39 15.56 -13.28
CA GLY A 569 -1.30 15.18 -11.86
C GLY A 569 -1.35 16.44 -10.99
N ILE A 570 -0.43 17.35 -11.26
CA ILE A 570 -0.38 18.67 -10.62
C ILE A 570 -0.06 19.72 -11.68
N TYR A 571 -0.87 20.77 -11.75
CA TYR A 571 -0.68 21.91 -12.65
C TYR A 571 -0.52 23.22 -11.86
N SER A 572 0.39 24.08 -12.32
CA SER A 572 0.55 25.44 -11.79
C SER A 572 1.09 26.41 -12.85
N ASP A 573 0.52 27.59 -12.90
CA ASP A 573 1.02 28.78 -13.62
C ASP A 573 1.29 29.96 -12.66
N ARG A 574 1.28 29.68 -11.35
CA ARG A 574 1.34 30.68 -10.28
C ARG A 574 2.75 31.00 -9.82
N PHE A 575 2.90 32.14 -9.13
CA PHE A 575 4.15 32.55 -8.52
C PHE A 575 4.39 31.78 -7.21
N ASN A 576 5.62 31.33 -7.01
CA ASN A 576 6.11 30.72 -5.77
C ASN A 576 5.30 29.48 -5.32
N THR A 577 4.93 28.64 -6.28
CA THR A 577 4.33 27.33 -6.02
C THR A 577 5.38 26.33 -5.56
N THR A 578 5.14 25.66 -4.44
CA THR A 578 5.98 24.55 -3.97
C THR A 578 5.21 23.23 -4.03
N ILE A 579 5.77 22.22 -4.68
CA ILE A 579 5.28 20.83 -4.67
C ILE A 579 6.36 19.99 -3.99
N LYS A 580 6.00 19.24 -2.95
CA LYS A 580 6.97 18.37 -2.29
C LYS A 580 6.42 17.04 -1.80
N SER A 581 7.31 16.04 -1.75
CA SER A 581 7.04 14.72 -1.18
C SER A 581 5.85 13.98 -1.83
N CYS A 582 5.64 14.16 -3.15
CA CYS A 582 4.50 13.60 -3.90
C CYS A 582 4.89 12.38 -4.72
N LYS A 583 3.95 11.42 -4.89
CA LYS A 583 4.07 10.30 -5.84
C LYS A 583 2.98 10.39 -6.89
N VAL A 584 3.29 10.91 -8.08
CA VAL A 584 2.30 11.26 -9.11
C VAL A 584 2.29 10.21 -10.21
N ILE A 585 1.14 9.55 -10.44
CA ILE A 585 1.00 8.42 -11.37
C ILE A 585 -0.15 8.66 -12.35
N ASP A 586 0.16 8.51 -13.63
CA ASP A 586 -0.83 8.41 -14.70
C ASP A 586 -1.47 7.02 -14.70
N MET A 587 -2.77 6.95 -14.40
CA MET A 587 -3.49 5.67 -14.27
C MET A 587 -3.98 5.11 -15.61
N ASN A 588 -3.79 5.81 -16.73
CA ASN A 588 -4.28 5.36 -18.03
C ASN A 588 -3.14 5.08 -18.99
N HIS A 589 -2.86 3.79 -19.14
CA HIS A 589 -1.77 3.25 -19.97
C HIS A 589 -2.18 2.98 -21.42
N THR A 590 -3.43 3.26 -21.82
CA THR A 590 -3.96 2.89 -23.13
C THR A 590 -4.27 4.10 -24.03
N SER A 591 -4.49 5.27 -23.45
CA SER A 591 -4.85 6.47 -24.20
C SER A 591 -3.68 7.00 -25.04
N PRO A 592 -3.88 7.30 -26.33
CA PRO A 592 -2.83 7.87 -27.19
C PRO A 592 -2.55 9.35 -26.92
N ASN A 593 -3.32 10.01 -26.04
CA ASN A 593 -3.18 11.43 -25.74
C ASN A 593 -1.84 11.71 -25.03
N ASN A 594 -1.12 12.72 -25.52
CA ASN A 594 0.24 13.09 -25.06
C ASN A 594 0.28 14.35 -24.19
N GLU A 595 -0.84 15.06 -24.00
CA GLU A 595 -0.97 16.19 -23.07
C GLU A 595 -1.47 15.73 -21.69
N ARG A 596 -0.77 14.74 -21.11
CA ARG A 596 -1.15 14.09 -19.85
C ARG A 596 -0.06 14.17 -18.78
N TYR A 597 0.48 15.35 -18.51
CA TYR A 597 1.72 15.52 -17.74
C TYR A 597 1.57 15.19 -16.26
N GLY A 598 2.60 14.66 -15.62
CA GLY A 598 2.57 14.35 -14.19
C GLY A 598 2.58 15.63 -13.37
N VAL A 599 3.68 16.39 -13.44
CA VAL A 599 3.78 17.74 -12.87
C VAL A 599 4.02 18.74 -13.98
N TYR A 600 3.16 19.74 -14.10
CA TYR A 600 3.22 20.73 -15.16
C TYR A 600 3.26 22.17 -14.62
N PHE A 601 4.41 22.83 -14.78
CA PHE A 601 4.58 24.27 -14.55
C PHE A 601 4.56 25.00 -15.89
N SER A 602 3.61 25.91 -16.09
CA SER A 602 3.47 26.68 -17.34
C SER A 602 3.42 28.16 -17.05
N GLY A 603 4.48 28.90 -17.37
CA GLY A 603 4.60 30.32 -17.03
C GLY A 603 4.75 30.62 -15.54
N ALA A 604 4.99 29.59 -14.71
CA ALA A 604 5.22 29.74 -13.28
C ALA A 604 6.59 30.39 -13.01
N SER A 605 6.76 31.04 -11.86
CA SER A 605 8.06 31.59 -11.47
C SER A 605 8.36 31.44 -9.99
N ASN A 606 9.64 31.31 -9.65
CA ASN A 606 10.14 31.15 -8.26
C ASN A 606 9.55 29.94 -7.51
N GLY A 607 9.13 28.90 -8.24
CA GLY A 607 8.53 27.70 -7.66
C GLY A 607 9.56 26.61 -7.33
N ASN A 608 9.17 25.65 -6.48
CA ASN A 608 9.99 24.51 -6.11
C ASN A 608 9.25 23.19 -6.37
N ILE A 609 9.96 22.20 -6.90
CA ILE A 609 9.50 20.81 -7.04
C ILE A 609 10.54 19.94 -6.34
N GLU A 610 10.20 19.34 -5.20
CA GLU A 610 11.18 18.72 -4.30
C GLU A 610 10.75 17.32 -3.82
N TYR A 611 11.63 16.32 -3.93
CA TYR A 611 11.33 14.95 -3.48
C TYR A 611 10.05 14.38 -4.11
N VAL A 612 9.80 14.69 -5.39
CA VAL A 612 8.64 14.21 -6.13
C VAL A 612 9.04 13.01 -6.99
N TYR A 613 8.31 11.92 -6.83
CA TYR A 613 8.33 10.79 -7.76
C TYR A 613 7.20 10.95 -8.77
N VAL A 614 7.49 10.83 -10.06
CA VAL A 614 6.51 10.94 -11.14
C VAL A 614 6.66 9.77 -12.10
N ASN A 615 5.56 9.09 -12.42
CA ASN A 615 5.52 8.06 -13.46
C ASN A 615 4.37 8.33 -14.43
N THR A 616 4.70 8.56 -15.71
CA THR A 616 3.72 8.88 -16.75
C THR A 616 3.82 7.97 -17.96
N THR A 617 2.70 7.77 -18.66
CA THR A 617 2.64 6.74 -19.71
C THR A 617 2.91 7.26 -21.10
N ASN A 618 2.44 8.43 -21.52
CA ASN A 618 2.57 8.90 -22.92
C ASN A 618 2.95 10.38 -23.05
N SER A 619 3.45 10.99 -21.98
CA SER A 619 3.63 12.45 -21.82
C SER A 619 4.88 12.73 -20.98
N GLN A 620 5.28 13.98 -20.82
CA GLN A 620 6.39 14.36 -19.95
C GLN A 620 6.03 14.08 -18.47
N ALA A 621 6.95 13.50 -17.71
CA ALA A 621 6.74 13.29 -16.28
C ALA A 621 6.76 14.62 -15.53
N ILE A 622 7.88 15.36 -15.58
CA ILE A 622 7.94 16.75 -15.11
C ILE A 622 8.15 17.67 -16.32
N PHE A 623 7.21 18.59 -16.52
CA PHE A 623 7.25 19.55 -17.61
C PHE A 623 7.23 20.99 -17.10
N VAL A 624 8.20 21.78 -17.52
CA VAL A 624 8.32 23.20 -17.17
C VAL A 624 8.41 24.02 -18.45
N SER A 625 7.39 24.81 -18.75
CA SER A 625 7.22 25.45 -20.06
C SER A 625 6.83 26.93 -19.97
N SER A 626 6.64 27.55 -21.15
CA SER A 626 5.96 28.84 -21.31
C SER A 626 6.63 30.00 -20.57
N ASN A 627 7.96 30.16 -20.70
CA ASN A 627 8.74 31.20 -20.03
C ASN A 627 8.76 31.07 -18.51
N SER A 628 8.68 29.85 -17.98
CA SER A 628 8.90 29.63 -16.54
C SER A 628 10.35 29.98 -16.16
N THR A 629 10.53 30.63 -15.01
CA THR A 629 11.83 31.12 -14.55
C THR A 629 12.04 30.92 -13.05
N ASN A 630 13.30 30.76 -12.63
CA ASN A 630 13.66 30.53 -11.23
C ASN A 630 12.94 29.32 -10.60
N ILE A 631 12.62 28.29 -11.38
CA ILE A 631 12.07 27.04 -10.85
C ILE A 631 13.22 26.17 -10.34
N ASN A 632 13.11 25.67 -9.12
CA ASN A 632 14.06 24.72 -8.53
C ASN A 632 13.47 23.32 -8.53
N LEU A 633 14.13 22.38 -9.21
CA LEU A 633 13.82 20.94 -9.18
C LEU A 633 14.90 20.28 -8.33
N ILE A 634 14.55 19.70 -7.19
CA ILE A 634 15.51 19.16 -6.22
C ILE A 634 15.13 17.73 -5.82
N ASN A 635 16.05 16.78 -6.00
CA ASN A 635 15.89 15.37 -5.58
C ASN A 635 14.59 14.71 -6.14
N ASN A 636 14.22 14.98 -7.39
CA ASN A 636 13.04 14.36 -8.00
C ASN A 636 13.41 13.16 -8.86
N ASP A 637 12.51 12.18 -8.92
CA ASP A 637 12.61 11.00 -9.79
C ASP A 637 11.45 11.02 -10.78
N ALA A 638 11.74 11.27 -12.06
CA ALA A 638 10.73 11.46 -13.11
C ALA A 638 10.92 10.42 -14.22
N GLU A 639 10.01 9.45 -14.28
CA GLU A 639 10.02 8.36 -15.24
C GLU A 639 8.86 8.49 -16.23
N SER A 640 9.15 8.38 -17.52
CA SER A 640 8.12 8.40 -18.55
C SER A 640 8.45 7.51 -19.73
N LEU A 641 7.43 7.05 -20.47
CA LEU A 641 7.66 6.58 -21.83
C LEU A 641 8.12 7.73 -22.76
N ASN A 642 7.69 8.98 -22.53
CA ASN A 642 8.26 10.13 -23.23
C ASN A 642 9.47 10.68 -22.45
N HIS A 643 9.65 12.00 -22.33
CA HIS A 643 10.76 12.58 -21.57
C HIS A 643 10.52 12.52 -20.05
N GLY A 644 11.57 12.23 -19.28
CA GLY A 644 11.50 12.27 -17.82
C GLY A 644 11.30 13.71 -17.32
N ILE A 645 12.25 14.58 -17.61
CA ILE A 645 12.18 16.01 -17.27
C ILE A 645 12.37 16.84 -18.54
N GLU A 646 11.48 17.80 -18.80
CA GLU A 646 11.61 18.73 -19.92
C GLU A 646 11.44 20.19 -19.50
N LEU A 647 12.44 21.01 -19.83
CA LEU A 647 12.35 22.47 -19.82
C LEU A 647 12.17 22.99 -21.26
N ARG A 648 10.98 23.52 -21.58
CA ARG A 648 10.68 24.05 -22.93
C ARG A 648 10.41 25.55 -22.91
N GLY A 649 11.33 26.34 -23.46
CA GLY A 649 11.21 27.80 -23.43
C GLY A 649 11.27 28.36 -22.02
N SER A 650 12.02 27.72 -21.11
CA SER A 650 12.06 28.02 -19.68
C SER A 650 13.51 28.26 -19.26
N SER A 651 13.81 29.46 -18.77
CA SER A 651 15.20 29.91 -18.55
C SER A 651 15.48 30.20 -17.07
N LYS A 652 16.74 30.19 -16.65
CA LYS A 652 17.16 30.50 -15.25
C LYS A 652 16.58 29.54 -14.21
N ASN A 653 16.45 28.26 -14.54
CA ASN A 653 15.97 27.23 -13.63
C ASN A 653 17.14 26.41 -13.09
N ASN A 654 16.97 25.83 -11.90
CA ASN A 654 17.97 25.01 -11.24
C ASN A 654 17.46 23.57 -11.10
N LEU A 655 18.24 22.60 -11.58
CA LEU A 655 17.99 21.18 -11.43
C LEU A 655 19.11 20.60 -10.58
N ILE A 656 18.80 20.09 -9.39
CA ILE A 656 19.78 19.57 -8.45
C ILE A 656 19.41 18.13 -8.05
N ASN A 657 20.31 17.18 -8.27
CA ASN A 657 20.15 15.77 -7.87
C ASN A 657 18.86 15.11 -8.43
N ASN A 658 18.38 15.47 -9.61
CA ASN A 658 17.19 14.83 -10.18
C ASN A 658 17.56 13.63 -11.05
N THR A 659 16.69 12.62 -11.06
CA THR A 659 16.73 11.51 -12.01
C THR A 659 15.62 11.70 -13.04
N GLY A 660 15.97 11.83 -14.32
CA GLY A 660 15.03 11.83 -15.43
C GLY A 660 15.20 10.57 -16.27
N ILE A 661 14.12 9.81 -16.50
CA ILE A 661 14.12 8.56 -17.26
C ILE A 661 13.11 8.65 -18.42
N GLY A 662 13.58 8.44 -19.64
CA GLY A 662 12.75 8.32 -20.85
C GLY A 662 12.87 6.96 -21.53
N LEU A 663 11.74 6.31 -21.83
CA LEU A 663 11.70 4.90 -22.26
C LEU A 663 11.25 4.64 -23.72
N MET A 664 10.76 5.62 -24.49
CA MET A 664 10.47 5.46 -25.93
C MET A 664 11.69 5.77 -26.80
N SER A 665 11.74 5.27 -28.03
CA SER A 665 12.90 5.38 -28.93
C SER A 665 13.45 6.80 -29.13
N LEU A 666 12.59 7.83 -29.15
CA LEU A 666 12.98 9.25 -29.32
C LEU A 666 13.03 10.03 -28.00
N SER A 667 12.84 9.35 -26.87
CA SER A 667 12.77 10.00 -25.56
C SER A 667 14.15 10.26 -24.98
N ALA A 668 14.19 11.23 -24.07
CA ALA A 668 15.39 11.59 -23.34
C ALA A 668 15.11 11.71 -21.85
N GLY A 669 16.12 11.44 -21.03
CA GLY A 669 15.99 11.55 -19.57
C GLY A 669 15.70 12.99 -19.14
N ILE A 670 16.57 13.91 -19.57
CA ILE A 670 16.43 15.35 -19.30
C ILE A 670 16.56 16.13 -20.61
N VAL A 671 15.60 17.03 -20.88
CA VAL A 671 15.54 17.87 -22.08
C VAL A 671 15.56 19.35 -21.71
N ILE A 672 16.42 20.11 -22.40
CA ILE A 672 16.55 21.57 -22.31
C ILE A 672 16.37 22.14 -23.72
N ASN A 673 15.16 22.62 -24.04
CA ASN A 673 14.78 23.02 -25.40
C ASN A 673 14.34 24.48 -25.46
N GLY A 674 15.10 25.34 -26.15
CA GLY A 674 14.84 26.78 -26.21
C GLY A 674 14.98 27.46 -24.84
N SER A 675 15.82 26.89 -23.98
CA SER A 675 15.87 27.15 -22.53
C SER A 675 17.29 27.58 -22.17
N ASN A 676 17.46 28.85 -21.75
CA ASN A 676 18.77 29.47 -21.55
C ASN A 676 19.10 29.65 -20.06
N GLU A 677 20.39 29.79 -19.73
CA GLU A 677 20.85 30.16 -18.38
C GLU A 677 20.37 29.21 -17.27
N ASN A 678 20.10 27.93 -17.58
CA ASN A 678 19.74 26.94 -16.58
C ASN A 678 20.99 26.28 -15.98
N THR A 679 20.88 25.88 -14.71
CA THR A 679 21.96 25.22 -13.97
C THR A 679 21.54 23.81 -13.57
N LEU A 680 22.29 22.80 -14.01
CA LEU A 680 22.06 21.39 -13.70
C LEU A 680 23.24 20.86 -12.88
N ILE A 681 23.01 20.43 -11.64
CA ILE A 681 24.02 19.91 -10.73
C ILE A 681 23.63 18.48 -10.30
N ASN A 682 24.53 17.51 -10.46
CA ASN A 682 24.37 16.13 -9.97
C ASN A 682 23.14 15.39 -10.52
N ASN A 683 22.59 15.76 -11.67
CA ASN A 683 21.42 15.10 -12.23
C ASN A 683 21.81 13.84 -13.00
N THR A 684 20.90 12.88 -13.04
CA THR A 684 21.03 11.65 -13.82
C THR A 684 19.95 11.65 -14.90
N GLY A 685 20.35 11.79 -16.16
CA GLY A 685 19.47 11.66 -17.31
C GLY A 685 19.70 10.31 -17.99
N ILE A 686 18.67 9.46 -18.03
CA ILE A 686 18.68 8.16 -18.72
C ILE A 686 17.62 8.22 -19.81
N GLY A 687 18.00 7.99 -21.06
CA GLY A 687 17.02 7.94 -22.14
C GLY A 687 17.41 6.99 -23.24
N ASN A 688 16.43 6.68 -24.09
CA ASN A 688 16.69 5.83 -25.24
C ASN A 688 17.37 6.59 -26.38
N TYR A 689 16.91 7.81 -26.68
CA TYR A 689 17.57 8.70 -27.64
C TYR A 689 18.72 9.47 -27.00
N SER A 690 18.49 10.04 -25.82
CA SER A 690 19.54 10.78 -25.12
C SER A 690 19.40 10.75 -23.60
N GLY A 691 20.51 10.74 -22.88
CA GLY A 691 20.48 10.93 -21.43
C GLY A 691 20.11 12.37 -21.10
N ILE A 692 20.88 13.31 -21.64
CA ILE A 692 20.68 14.75 -21.52
C ILE A 692 20.74 15.40 -22.91
N LEU A 693 19.64 16.05 -23.29
CA LEU A 693 19.45 16.72 -24.58
C LEU A 693 19.37 18.23 -24.37
N LEU A 694 20.30 18.99 -24.95
CA LEU A 694 20.16 20.43 -25.17
C LEU A 694 19.89 20.61 -26.67
N GLY A 695 18.64 20.78 -27.09
CA GLY A 695 18.31 20.65 -28.52
C GLY A 695 16.96 21.17 -29.00
N ASP A 696 16.75 21.07 -30.31
CA ASP A 696 15.65 21.57 -31.17
C ASP A 696 15.52 23.10 -31.32
N LYS A 697 15.80 23.86 -30.27
CA LYS A 697 15.88 25.33 -30.30
C LYS A 697 17.05 25.79 -29.45
N SER A 698 17.40 27.07 -29.57
CA SER A 698 18.60 27.61 -28.94
C SER A 698 18.55 27.58 -27.41
N SER A 699 19.36 26.71 -26.80
CA SER A 699 19.53 26.56 -25.35
C SER A 699 20.95 26.97 -24.95
N ASN A 700 21.20 28.28 -24.88
CA ASN A 700 22.51 28.87 -24.66
C ASN A 700 22.81 29.13 -23.18
N ASN A 701 24.09 29.27 -22.85
CA ASN A 701 24.57 29.72 -21.53
C ASN A 701 24.11 28.82 -20.36
N ASN A 702 23.83 27.54 -20.60
CA ASN A 702 23.52 26.58 -19.54
C ASN A 702 24.79 26.06 -18.88
N ILE A 703 24.71 25.76 -17.59
CA ILE A 703 25.81 25.25 -16.77
C ILE A 703 25.44 23.85 -16.27
N LEU A 704 26.26 22.86 -16.58
CA LEU A 704 26.09 21.47 -16.20
C LEU A 704 27.30 21.04 -15.36
N ILE A 705 27.07 20.60 -14.11
CA ILE A 705 28.12 20.20 -13.17
C ILE A 705 27.80 18.81 -12.63
N ASN A 706 28.75 17.88 -12.78
CA ASN A 706 28.66 16.53 -12.23
C ASN A 706 27.39 15.75 -12.63
N ASN A 707 26.88 15.95 -13.85
CA ASN A 707 25.70 15.20 -14.31
C ASN A 707 26.12 13.89 -14.97
N THR A 708 25.26 12.88 -14.82
CA THR A 708 25.35 11.61 -15.53
C THR A 708 24.34 11.58 -16.65
N ALA A 709 24.80 11.34 -17.87
CA ALA A 709 23.97 11.17 -19.04
C ALA A 709 24.17 9.76 -19.60
N THR A 710 23.08 9.02 -19.75
CA THR A 710 23.08 7.65 -20.28
C THR A 710 22.11 7.49 -21.42
N SER A 711 22.58 6.95 -22.54
CA SER A 711 21.78 6.64 -23.72
C SER A 711 21.79 5.15 -24.05
N ASN A 712 20.63 4.59 -24.43
CA ASN A 712 20.54 3.19 -24.85
C ASN A 712 20.67 2.97 -26.37
N PHE A 713 20.34 3.96 -27.20
CA PHE A 713 20.30 3.80 -28.67
C PHE A 713 20.99 4.91 -29.47
N SER A 714 21.21 6.11 -28.91
CA SER A 714 21.86 7.20 -29.66
C SER A 714 22.91 7.99 -28.88
N THR A 715 22.60 9.19 -28.38
CA THR A 715 23.63 10.08 -27.85
C THR A 715 23.45 10.35 -26.37
N ALA A 716 24.43 10.01 -25.52
CA ALA A 716 24.30 10.24 -24.08
C ALA A 716 24.12 11.73 -23.73
N LEU A 717 25.05 12.59 -24.14
CA LEU A 717 24.95 14.04 -24.03
C LEU A 717 24.91 14.69 -25.42
N LEU A 718 23.74 15.18 -25.82
CA LEU A 718 23.53 15.81 -27.13
C LEU A 718 23.39 17.33 -26.99
N ILE A 719 24.28 18.06 -27.65
CA ILE A 719 24.32 19.53 -27.70
C ILE A 719 24.03 19.97 -29.13
N SER A 720 22.81 20.49 -29.35
CA SER A 720 22.29 20.85 -30.66
C SER A 720 21.74 22.28 -30.67
N TYR A 721 22.13 23.10 -31.64
CA TYR A 721 21.73 24.52 -31.77
C TYR A 721 21.99 25.39 -30.52
N SER A 722 22.95 24.99 -29.67
CA SER A 722 23.09 25.45 -28.29
C SER A 722 24.51 25.91 -28.01
N ASN A 723 24.71 27.23 -27.97
CA ASN A 723 26.03 27.86 -27.87
C ASN A 723 26.40 28.28 -26.43
N ASN A 724 27.70 28.45 -26.19
CA ASN A 724 28.24 29.00 -24.94
C ASN A 724 27.83 28.21 -23.68
N ASN A 725 27.70 26.88 -23.79
CA ASN A 725 27.34 26.02 -22.67
C ASN A 725 28.59 25.53 -21.92
N TYR A 726 28.49 25.41 -20.60
CA TYR A 726 29.58 25.02 -19.72
C TYR A 726 29.31 23.66 -19.08
N PHE A 727 30.21 22.71 -19.25
CA PHE A 727 30.07 21.35 -18.74
C PHE A 727 31.30 21.00 -17.88
N ILE A 728 31.08 20.65 -16.63
CA ILE A 728 32.13 20.31 -15.66
C ILE A 728 31.86 18.92 -15.11
N SER A 729 32.84 18.03 -15.14
CA SER A 729 32.75 16.69 -14.52
C SER A 729 31.57 15.85 -14.98
N GLN A 730 31.25 15.91 -16.27
CA GLN A 730 30.19 15.08 -16.82
C GLN A 730 30.63 13.60 -16.90
N ASN A 731 29.66 12.72 -16.69
CA ASN A 731 29.74 11.29 -16.98
C ASN A 731 28.77 10.99 -18.13
N ALA A 732 29.29 10.63 -19.31
CA ALA A 732 28.48 10.38 -20.50
C ALA A 732 28.75 8.97 -21.02
N THR A 733 27.72 8.11 -21.02
CA THR A 733 27.83 6.72 -21.49
C THR A 733 26.71 6.41 -22.46
N SER A 734 27.04 5.92 -23.66
CA SER A 734 26.06 5.46 -24.65
C SER A 734 26.29 4.02 -25.04
N TYR A 735 25.21 3.25 -25.09
CA TYR A 735 25.17 1.85 -25.55
C TYR A 735 24.64 1.77 -26.99
N ASN A 736 25.02 0.72 -27.74
CA ASN A 736 24.50 0.46 -29.09
C ASN A 736 23.55 -0.74 -29.09
N LEU A 737 22.30 -0.48 -28.74
CA LEU A 737 21.22 -1.46 -28.88
C LEU A 737 20.51 -1.37 -30.26
N GLY A 738 21.13 -0.75 -31.27
CA GLY A 738 20.61 -0.66 -32.64
C GLY A 738 20.60 0.73 -33.30
N GLY A 739 21.47 1.66 -32.91
CA GLY A 739 21.57 3.02 -33.46
C GLY A 739 22.96 3.64 -33.32
N ASP A 740 23.17 4.87 -33.81
CA ASP A 740 24.46 5.59 -33.72
C ASP A 740 24.80 5.96 -32.26
N SER A 741 25.65 5.16 -31.61
CA SER A 741 26.01 5.30 -30.20
C SER A 741 27.14 6.31 -29.99
N VAL A 742 26.80 7.47 -29.40
CA VAL A 742 27.72 8.58 -29.16
C VAL A 742 27.71 9.03 -27.70
N ALA A 743 28.85 9.16 -27.04
CA ALA A 743 28.86 9.68 -25.67
C ALA A 743 28.56 11.19 -25.64
N ILE A 744 29.34 12.00 -26.37
CA ILE A 744 29.11 13.44 -26.47
C ILE A 744 29.01 13.84 -27.94
N ARG A 745 27.87 14.41 -28.34
CA ARG A 745 27.66 14.94 -29.71
C ARG A 745 27.42 16.44 -29.66
N ILE A 746 28.17 17.19 -30.48
CA ILE A 746 27.98 18.63 -30.69
C ILE A 746 27.56 18.87 -32.15
N SER A 747 26.43 19.54 -32.35
CA SER A 747 25.85 19.82 -33.67
C SER A 747 25.28 21.24 -33.72
N ASN A 748 25.59 21.99 -34.78
CA ASN A 748 25.19 23.40 -34.94
C ASN A 748 25.42 24.27 -33.68
N SER A 749 26.48 24.01 -32.94
CA SER A 749 26.75 24.55 -31.61
C SER A 749 28.22 24.94 -31.47
N ASN A 750 28.45 26.14 -30.95
CA ASN A 750 29.77 26.76 -30.85
C ASN A 750 30.07 27.18 -29.41
N ASN A 751 31.36 27.38 -29.12
CA ASN A 751 31.86 27.93 -27.85
C ASN A 751 31.48 27.11 -26.60
N SER A 752 31.26 25.80 -26.73
CA SER A 752 31.03 24.95 -25.55
C SER A 752 32.37 24.58 -24.91
N LEU A 753 32.44 24.64 -23.59
CA LEU A 753 33.61 24.19 -22.83
C LEU A 753 33.21 23.01 -21.95
N ILE A 754 33.78 21.86 -22.28
CA ILE A 754 33.62 20.59 -21.58
C ILE A 754 34.93 20.34 -20.84
N LYS A 755 34.87 20.26 -19.50
CA LYS A 755 36.06 20.07 -18.69
C LYS A 755 35.91 19.08 -17.54
N ASP A 756 37.04 18.56 -17.10
CA ASP A 756 37.17 17.70 -15.91
C ASP A 756 36.32 16.44 -15.97
N CYS A 757 36.17 15.86 -17.16
CA CYS A 757 35.26 14.75 -17.43
C CYS A 757 35.58 13.51 -16.59
N LEU A 758 34.55 12.84 -16.06
CA LEU A 758 34.71 11.66 -15.21
C LEU A 758 34.83 10.38 -16.05
N SER A 759 33.91 10.21 -17.00
CA SER A 759 33.89 9.08 -17.93
C SER A 759 33.16 9.49 -19.20
N ILE A 760 33.74 9.16 -20.35
CA ILE A 760 33.16 9.38 -21.67
C ILE A 760 33.32 8.06 -22.42
N SER A 761 32.21 7.42 -22.77
CA SER A 761 32.25 6.15 -23.49
C SER A 761 31.04 6.00 -24.41
N GLY A 762 31.30 5.88 -25.70
CA GLY A 762 30.33 5.53 -26.72
C GLY A 762 30.80 4.30 -27.49
N GLU A 763 29.87 3.50 -27.97
CA GLU A 763 30.24 2.31 -28.74
C GLU A 763 30.79 2.68 -30.12
N ASP A 764 30.20 3.66 -30.80
CA ASP A 764 30.68 4.12 -32.12
C ASP A 764 31.62 5.33 -31.98
N TYR A 765 31.18 6.37 -31.24
CA TYR A 765 31.98 7.57 -31.01
C TYR A 765 31.96 8.00 -29.55
N ASP A 766 33.13 8.26 -28.96
CA ASP A 766 33.19 8.90 -27.65
C ASP A 766 32.88 10.39 -27.79
N VAL A 767 33.43 11.04 -28.82
CA VAL A 767 33.20 12.46 -29.12
C VAL A 767 32.88 12.64 -30.60
N TYR A 768 31.75 13.27 -30.89
CA TYR A 768 31.33 13.60 -32.25
C TYR A 768 31.11 15.10 -32.38
N ILE A 769 31.89 15.76 -33.23
CA ILE A 769 31.71 17.16 -33.61
C ILE A 769 31.25 17.20 -35.07
N GLY A 770 30.01 17.65 -35.31
CA GLY A 770 29.46 17.73 -36.66
C GLY A 770 30.07 18.86 -37.51
N ASP A 771 29.48 19.11 -38.67
CA ASP A 771 29.93 20.16 -39.59
C ASP A 771 29.72 21.58 -39.04
N ASN A 772 30.63 22.50 -39.35
CA ASN A 772 30.58 23.93 -39.01
C ASN A 772 30.46 24.27 -37.50
N ASN A 773 30.83 23.35 -36.61
CA ASN A 773 30.90 23.60 -35.16
C ASN A 773 32.29 24.15 -34.80
N VAL A 774 32.38 25.34 -34.23
CA VAL A 774 33.64 26.03 -33.94
C VAL A 774 33.85 26.35 -32.47
N ASN A 775 35.12 26.39 -32.06
CA ASN A 775 35.55 26.82 -30.72
C ASN A 775 34.98 25.96 -29.57
N ASN A 776 34.83 24.66 -29.78
CA ASN A 776 34.43 23.73 -28.72
C ASN A 776 35.68 23.14 -28.06
N THR A 777 35.81 23.32 -26.75
CA THR A 777 37.03 22.96 -25.99
C THR A 777 36.76 21.80 -25.05
N PHE A 778 37.64 20.79 -25.10
CA PHE A 778 37.70 19.67 -24.18
C PHE A 778 38.96 19.80 -23.32
N LEU A 779 38.80 20.10 -22.03
CA LEU A 779 39.91 20.31 -21.09
C LEU A 779 39.91 19.22 -20.02
N ASN A 780 41.00 18.47 -19.88
CA ASN A 780 41.06 17.39 -18.88
C ASN A 780 39.91 16.38 -19.07
N CYS A 781 39.77 15.86 -20.29
CA CYS A 781 38.77 14.86 -20.64
C CYS A 781 39.46 13.68 -21.34
N SER A 782 39.37 12.52 -20.70
CA SER A 782 39.91 11.25 -21.21
C SER A 782 38.82 10.48 -21.95
N TYR A 783 39.14 10.06 -23.18
CA TYR A 783 38.28 9.29 -24.08
C TYR A 783 39.14 8.61 -25.15
N ASP A 784 38.63 7.57 -25.81
CA ASP A 784 39.30 6.89 -26.93
C ASP A 784 39.37 7.83 -28.13
N ILE A 785 40.59 8.27 -28.43
CA ILE A 785 40.86 9.20 -29.52
C ILE A 785 40.57 8.58 -30.91
N ASN A 786 40.50 7.25 -31.03
CA ASN A 786 40.10 6.59 -32.28
C ASN A 786 38.59 6.70 -32.54
N LYS A 787 37.82 6.98 -31.49
CA LYS A 787 36.37 7.20 -31.52
C LYS A 787 36.02 8.69 -31.48
N GLU A 788 36.93 9.54 -31.93
CA GLU A 788 36.69 10.97 -32.13
C GLU A 788 36.37 11.27 -33.59
N TYR A 789 35.21 11.84 -33.85
CA TYR A 789 34.78 12.29 -35.17
C TYR A 789 34.75 13.81 -35.29
N LEU A 790 35.30 14.34 -36.39
CA LEU A 790 35.31 15.76 -36.73
C LEU A 790 34.77 15.97 -38.15
N GLY A 791 33.62 16.64 -38.25
CA GLY A 791 33.00 17.04 -39.51
C GLY A 791 33.74 18.15 -40.28
N ILE A 792 33.23 18.49 -41.45
CA ILE A 792 33.77 19.55 -42.32
C ILE A 792 33.62 20.90 -41.62
N ARG A 793 34.73 21.65 -41.50
CA ARG A 793 34.84 22.89 -40.71
C ARG A 793 34.49 22.73 -39.22
N GLY A 794 34.35 21.50 -38.74
CA GLY A 794 34.24 21.19 -37.32
C GLY A 794 35.59 21.40 -36.63
N ASN A 795 35.58 22.01 -35.46
CA ASN A 795 36.75 22.35 -34.68
C ASN A 795 36.61 21.87 -33.22
N LEU A 796 37.60 21.10 -32.79
CA LEU A 796 37.78 20.64 -31.42
C LEU A 796 39.13 21.15 -30.90
N ILE A 797 39.12 21.79 -29.74
CA ILE A 797 40.33 22.24 -29.05
C ILE A 797 40.53 21.31 -27.85
N ARG A 798 41.54 20.43 -27.91
CA ARG A 798 41.86 19.55 -26.78
C ARG A 798 42.94 20.19 -25.91
N LYS A 799 42.69 20.28 -24.60
CA LYS A 799 43.61 20.86 -23.61
C LYS A 799 43.80 19.94 -22.41
N TRP A 800 44.91 20.13 -21.71
CA TRP A 800 45.24 19.45 -20.45
C TRP A 800 45.80 20.44 -19.44
N TYR A 801 45.76 20.05 -18.17
CA TYR A 801 46.41 20.80 -17.10
C TYR A 801 47.90 20.52 -17.02
N TYR A 802 48.64 21.59 -16.75
CA TYR A 802 50.07 21.56 -16.52
C TYR A 802 50.46 22.37 -15.30
N GLN A 803 51.34 21.80 -14.49
CA GLN A 803 52.00 22.47 -13.38
C GLN A 803 53.39 21.86 -13.21
N THR A 804 54.36 22.69 -12.83
CA THR A 804 55.73 22.25 -12.55
C THR A 804 56.21 22.80 -11.22
N TYR A 805 57.06 22.02 -10.58
CA TYR A 805 57.79 22.39 -9.38
C TYR A 805 59.28 22.53 -9.69
N VAL A 806 59.88 23.60 -9.16
CA VAL A 806 61.32 23.87 -9.30
C VAL A 806 61.97 23.87 -7.93
N ASN A 807 63.02 23.06 -7.78
CA ASN A 807 63.89 23.03 -6.61
C ASN A 807 65.36 23.23 -6.97
N TYR A 808 66.16 23.54 -5.96
CA TYR A 808 67.61 23.39 -6.06
C TYR A 808 68.02 21.94 -5.79
N THR A 809 69.27 21.60 -6.11
CA THR A 809 69.87 20.28 -5.84
C THR A 809 69.77 19.82 -4.38
N ASN A 810 69.67 20.76 -3.43
CA ASN A 810 69.49 20.46 -2.00
C ASN A 810 68.03 20.15 -1.61
N GLY A 811 67.10 20.10 -2.57
CA GLY A 811 65.68 19.83 -2.36
C GLY A 811 64.81 21.05 -2.02
N THR A 812 65.40 22.20 -1.72
CA THR A 812 64.63 23.40 -1.34
C THR A 812 63.96 24.05 -2.55
N ALA A 813 62.71 24.50 -2.37
CA ALA A 813 61.92 25.13 -3.42
C ALA A 813 62.57 26.42 -3.94
N VAL A 814 62.53 26.63 -5.26
CA VAL A 814 63.08 27.83 -5.89
C VAL A 814 61.99 28.86 -6.09
N ALA A 815 61.99 29.93 -5.30
CA ALA A 815 61.13 31.09 -5.54
C ALA A 815 61.66 31.96 -6.68
N GLY A 816 60.80 32.42 -7.60
CA GLY A 816 61.20 33.33 -8.68
C GLY A 816 62.06 32.72 -9.78
N ALA A 817 62.05 31.40 -9.97
CA ALA A 817 62.56 30.78 -11.19
C ALA A 817 61.62 31.10 -12.36
N ASN A 818 62.19 31.46 -13.51
CA ASN A 818 61.44 31.77 -14.71
C ASN A 818 61.18 30.50 -15.53
N ILE A 819 59.91 30.13 -15.65
CA ILE A 819 59.44 29.00 -16.44
C ILE A 819 58.87 29.50 -17.76
N THR A 820 59.41 29.01 -18.88
CA THR A 820 58.89 29.29 -20.22
C THR A 820 58.52 27.99 -20.93
N ALA A 821 57.28 27.88 -21.39
CA ALA A 821 56.77 26.73 -22.12
C ALA A 821 56.72 27.02 -23.63
N TYR A 822 57.32 26.17 -24.45
CA TYR A 822 57.30 26.22 -25.90
C TYR A 822 56.50 25.04 -26.47
N ASN A 823 55.65 25.28 -27.46
CA ASN A 823 54.99 24.21 -28.22
C ASN A 823 55.96 23.57 -29.25
N LYS A 824 55.49 22.56 -29.98
CA LYS A 824 56.25 21.86 -31.04
C LYS A 824 56.81 22.80 -32.12
N ALA A 825 56.15 23.92 -32.39
CA ALA A 825 56.59 24.92 -33.36
C ALA A 825 57.61 25.93 -32.78
N GLY A 826 58.05 25.76 -31.53
CA GLY A 826 58.95 26.68 -30.85
C GLY A 826 58.29 27.98 -30.40
N GLN A 827 56.96 28.03 -30.36
CA GLN A 827 56.20 29.22 -29.97
C GLN A 827 55.94 29.20 -28.46
N ILE A 828 56.20 30.33 -27.80
CA ILE A 828 55.94 30.51 -26.36
C ILE A 828 54.44 30.42 -26.10
N GLN A 829 54.03 29.51 -25.22
CA GLN A 829 52.65 29.39 -24.74
C GLN A 829 52.43 30.17 -23.44
N PHE A 830 53.40 30.14 -22.53
CA PHE A 830 53.42 31.04 -21.38
C PHE A 830 54.84 31.24 -20.84
N THR A 831 54.99 32.32 -20.08
CA THR A 831 56.14 32.58 -19.20
C THR A 831 55.62 32.93 -17.81
N HIS A 832 56.15 32.29 -16.76
CA HIS A 832 55.69 32.51 -15.39
C HIS A 832 56.82 32.32 -14.37
N LEU A 833 56.78 33.09 -13.28
CA LEU A 833 57.69 32.92 -12.16
C LEU A 833 57.11 31.91 -11.16
N THR A 834 57.97 31.08 -10.57
CA THR A 834 57.58 30.23 -9.45
C THR A 834 57.31 31.04 -8.18
N ASP A 835 56.34 30.61 -7.39
CA ASP A 835 56.02 31.17 -6.08
C ASP A 835 57.03 30.75 -5.00
N SER A 836 56.81 31.15 -3.73
CA SER A 836 57.70 30.80 -2.61
C SER A 836 57.79 29.30 -2.34
N LEU A 837 56.83 28.51 -2.82
CA LEU A 837 56.78 27.06 -2.71
C LEU A 837 57.36 26.38 -3.95
N GLY A 838 57.92 27.12 -4.91
CA GLY A 838 58.58 26.56 -6.09
C GLY A 838 57.63 26.17 -7.22
N TYR A 839 56.34 26.48 -7.12
CA TYR A 839 55.34 26.12 -8.12
C TYR A 839 54.96 27.29 -9.02
N ILE A 840 54.56 27.00 -10.26
CA ILE A 840 53.72 27.92 -11.03
C ILE A 840 52.23 27.64 -10.74
N PRO A 841 51.31 28.61 -10.93
CA PRO A 841 49.88 28.33 -10.94
C PRO A 841 49.53 27.35 -12.06
N LEU A 842 48.51 26.52 -11.83
CA LEU A 842 47.97 25.58 -12.83
C LEU A 842 47.72 26.30 -14.17
N LYS A 843 48.25 25.73 -15.25
CA LYS A 843 48.09 26.23 -16.62
C LYS A 843 47.25 25.28 -17.45
N GLU A 844 46.55 25.82 -18.43
CA GLU A 844 45.86 25.07 -19.47
C GLU A 844 46.69 25.13 -20.75
N LEU A 845 47.14 23.98 -21.24
CA LEU A 845 47.91 23.89 -22.47
C LEU A 845 47.16 23.07 -23.52
N THR A 846 47.22 23.53 -24.78
CA THR A 846 46.57 22.86 -25.92
C THR A 846 47.41 21.68 -26.35
N ASP A 847 46.81 20.49 -26.45
CA ASP A 847 47.45 19.30 -27.03
C ASP A 847 47.35 19.35 -28.55
N TYR A 848 46.13 19.49 -29.07
CA TYR A 848 45.88 19.69 -30.49
C TYR A 848 44.63 20.51 -30.75
N ILE A 849 44.59 21.08 -31.95
CA ILE A 849 43.39 21.66 -32.53
C ILE A 849 43.00 20.79 -33.72
N GLY A 850 41.85 20.13 -33.62
CA GLY A 850 41.23 19.38 -34.70
C GLY A 850 40.52 20.34 -35.67
N TYR A 851 40.74 20.18 -36.97
CA TYR A 851 40.07 20.95 -38.02
C TYR A 851 40.03 20.17 -39.34
N ASN A 852 38.86 20.07 -39.98
CA ASN A 852 38.67 19.32 -41.25
C ASN A 852 39.18 17.86 -41.19
N GLY A 853 38.94 17.15 -40.09
CA GLY A 853 39.42 15.77 -39.90
C GLY A 853 40.93 15.64 -39.65
N ILE A 854 41.68 16.75 -39.59
CA ILE A 854 43.12 16.78 -39.32
C ILE A 854 43.37 17.29 -37.90
N ARG A 855 44.22 16.59 -37.14
CA ARG A 855 44.67 17.04 -35.81
C ARG A 855 46.00 17.78 -35.93
N ASN A 856 46.00 19.08 -35.63
CA ASN A 856 47.21 19.90 -35.57
C ASN A 856 47.74 19.89 -34.15
N TYR A 857 48.75 19.05 -33.89
CA TYR A 857 49.35 18.89 -32.57
C TYR A 857 50.30 20.03 -32.21
N TYR A 858 50.09 20.55 -31.00
CA TYR A 858 50.95 21.50 -30.30
C TYR A 858 51.96 20.74 -29.40
N SER A 859 51.64 19.53 -28.96
CA SER A 859 52.59 18.56 -28.39
C SER A 859 53.63 18.14 -29.45
N ASN A 860 54.92 18.01 -29.17
CA ASN A 860 55.68 17.95 -27.92
C ASN A 860 56.03 19.34 -27.35
N TYR A 861 55.86 19.53 -26.05
CA TYR A 861 56.19 20.75 -25.34
C TYR A 861 57.61 20.72 -24.79
N SER A 862 58.34 21.83 -24.85
CA SER A 862 59.61 22.06 -24.15
C SER A 862 59.40 23.09 -23.05
N ILE A 863 59.68 22.72 -21.81
CA ILE A 863 59.58 23.59 -20.63
C ILE A 863 60.99 23.94 -20.19
N ASN A 864 61.31 25.23 -20.13
CA ASN A 864 62.62 25.69 -19.70
C ASN A 864 62.49 26.43 -18.36
N ALA A 865 63.24 26.00 -17.35
CA ALA A 865 63.42 26.70 -16.08
C ALA A 865 64.75 27.44 -16.08
N SER A 866 64.74 28.71 -15.69
CA SER A 866 65.96 29.51 -15.58
C SER A 866 65.92 30.39 -14.33
N LYS A 867 67.06 30.53 -13.65
CA LYS A 867 67.23 31.48 -12.56
C LYS A 867 68.65 32.03 -12.55
N TRP A 868 68.78 33.29 -12.17
CA TRP A 868 70.07 33.95 -11.99
C TRP A 868 71.00 33.12 -11.06
N LEU A 869 72.24 32.84 -11.51
CA LEU A 869 73.26 31.95 -10.88
C LEU A 869 73.11 30.43 -11.12
N TYR A 870 72.10 29.97 -11.87
CA TYR A 870 71.84 28.54 -12.07
C TYR A 870 71.78 28.18 -13.55
N ASN A 871 72.17 26.94 -13.87
CA ASN A 871 72.05 26.37 -15.20
C ASN A 871 70.57 26.33 -15.63
N MET A 872 70.30 26.59 -16.92
CA MET A 872 68.96 26.41 -17.46
C MET A 872 68.66 24.92 -17.57
N GLU A 873 67.53 24.51 -17.01
CA GLU A 873 67.03 23.14 -17.15
C GLU A 873 65.85 23.09 -18.09
N SER A 874 65.70 21.97 -18.81
CA SER A 874 64.59 21.77 -19.72
C SER A 874 63.99 20.37 -19.64
N ASN A 875 62.66 20.29 -19.71
CA ASN A 875 61.95 19.02 -19.87
C ASN A 875 61.09 19.03 -21.13
N VAL A 876 61.01 17.89 -21.83
CA VAL A 876 60.20 17.72 -23.04
C VAL A 876 59.18 16.62 -22.82
N PHE A 877 57.91 16.91 -23.11
CA PHE A 877 56.84 15.91 -22.96
C PHE A 877 55.73 16.07 -24.00
N ASN A 878 54.89 15.03 -24.12
CA ASN A 878 53.78 14.98 -25.07
C ASN A 878 52.46 14.77 -24.31
N PHE A 879 51.50 15.68 -24.48
CA PHE A 879 50.20 15.59 -23.82
C PHE A 879 49.32 14.46 -24.36
N THR A 880 49.44 14.10 -25.64
CA THR A 880 48.63 13.03 -26.25
C THR A 880 48.84 11.69 -25.54
N THR A 881 50.04 11.44 -25.00
CA THR A 881 50.35 10.21 -24.25
C THR A 881 50.24 10.36 -22.74
N LYS A 882 50.55 11.54 -22.18
CA LYS A 882 50.54 11.77 -20.72
C LYS A 882 49.19 12.22 -20.15
N GLY A 883 48.35 12.91 -20.92
CA GLY A 883 47.23 13.66 -20.35
C GLY A 883 47.74 14.78 -19.44
N ASN A 884 47.05 15.05 -18.32
CA ASN A 884 47.52 16.05 -17.36
C ASN A 884 48.95 15.77 -16.89
N PHE A 885 49.77 16.81 -16.79
CA PHE A 885 51.13 16.69 -16.27
C PHE A 885 51.38 17.77 -15.22
N VAL A 886 50.99 17.46 -13.99
CA VAL A 886 51.11 18.34 -12.81
C VAL A 886 52.24 17.92 -11.87
N GLU A 887 52.89 16.80 -12.18
CA GLU A 887 54.02 16.23 -11.44
C GLU A 887 55.36 16.55 -12.12
N ASP A 888 55.39 17.56 -13.00
CA ASP A 888 56.62 17.96 -13.66
C ASP A 888 57.60 18.58 -12.65
N PHE A 889 58.87 18.23 -12.76
CA PHE A 889 59.89 18.54 -11.76
C PHE A 889 61.20 18.93 -12.44
N LEU A 890 61.72 20.12 -12.11
CA LEU A 890 62.95 20.68 -12.68
C LEU A 890 63.91 21.08 -11.54
N THR A 891 65.14 20.54 -11.55
CA THR A 891 66.13 20.82 -10.50
C THR A 891 67.22 21.76 -11.00
N LEU A 892 67.25 22.99 -10.50
CA LEU A 892 68.28 23.97 -10.88
C LEU A 892 69.59 23.72 -10.12
N GLU A 893 70.68 23.56 -10.87
CA GLU A 893 72.04 23.41 -10.34
C GLU A 893 72.82 24.73 -10.45
N LEU A 894 73.67 25.02 -9.45
CA LEU A 894 74.60 26.15 -9.52
C LEU A 894 75.54 25.95 -10.70
N ASP A 895 75.81 27.02 -11.45
CA ASP A 895 76.87 26.95 -12.46
C ASP A 895 78.24 26.94 -11.77
N THR A 896 78.92 25.80 -11.84
CA THR A 896 80.29 25.61 -11.32
C THR A 896 81.33 25.47 -12.44
N PHE A 897 80.94 25.62 -13.70
CA PHE A 897 81.85 25.40 -14.82
C PHE A 897 82.60 26.71 -15.12
N PRO A 898 83.92 26.74 -14.97
CA PRO A 898 84.67 27.95 -15.31
C PRO A 898 84.73 28.13 -16.83
N PRO A 899 84.95 29.36 -17.32
CA PRO A 899 84.99 29.61 -18.74
C PRO A 899 86.04 28.81 -19.48
N SER A 900 85.78 28.60 -20.76
CA SER A 900 86.69 27.98 -21.72
C SER A 900 87.26 29.03 -22.67
N TYR A 901 88.37 28.70 -23.33
CA TYR A 901 89.05 29.62 -24.22
C TYR A 901 89.62 28.93 -25.46
N GLY A 902 89.82 29.70 -26.53
CA GLY A 902 90.46 29.26 -27.76
C GLY A 902 91.04 30.44 -28.55
N TYR A 903 91.77 30.14 -29.62
CA TYR A 903 92.35 31.14 -30.54
C TYR A 903 93.30 32.13 -29.85
N VAL A 904 94.20 31.64 -28.98
CA VAL A 904 95.23 32.47 -28.34
C VAL A 904 96.29 32.86 -29.37
N GLY A 905 96.62 34.15 -29.47
CA GLY A 905 97.59 34.65 -30.42
C GLY A 905 98.17 36.02 -30.05
N HIS A 906 99.14 36.46 -30.85
CA HIS A 906 99.81 37.75 -30.73
C HIS A 906 100.19 38.26 -32.14
N SER A 907 100.28 39.58 -32.33
CA SER A 907 100.43 40.18 -33.68
C SER A 907 101.87 40.52 -34.09
N SER A 908 102.83 40.49 -33.17
CA SER A 908 104.25 40.79 -33.43
C SER A 908 105.16 40.24 -32.33
N THR A 909 106.39 39.88 -32.67
CA THR A 909 107.49 39.50 -31.76
C THR A 909 108.60 40.56 -31.74
N THR A 910 108.49 41.65 -32.51
CA THR A 910 109.59 42.61 -32.70
C THR A 910 109.88 43.46 -31.46
N ALA A 911 111.15 43.51 -31.04
CA ALA A 911 111.59 44.29 -29.89
C ALA A 911 111.22 45.79 -30.01
N GLY A 912 110.66 46.37 -28.95
CA GLY A 912 110.25 47.78 -28.92
C GLY A 912 109.01 48.14 -29.74
N GLN A 913 108.34 47.19 -30.41
CA GLN A 913 107.08 47.42 -31.15
C GLN A 913 105.85 46.99 -30.35
N LYS A 914 104.69 47.57 -30.66
CA LYS A 914 103.40 47.14 -30.09
C LYS A 914 102.99 45.78 -30.65
N SER A 915 102.83 44.80 -29.76
CA SER A 915 102.20 43.52 -30.06
C SER A 915 100.80 43.47 -29.46
N LYS A 916 99.82 43.02 -30.25
CA LYS A 916 98.44 42.81 -29.82
C LYS A 916 98.23 41.34 -29.48
N PHE A 917 98.00 41.04 -28.22
CA PHE A 917 97.61 39.74 -27.71
C PHE A 917 96.10 39.57 -27.79
N SER A 918 95.63 38.41 -28.25
CA SER A 918 94.20 38.12 -28.44
C SER A 918 93.83 36.72 -27.97
N ILE A 919 92.61 36.56 -27.47
CA ILE A 919 92.03 35.29 -27.04
C ILE A 919 90.50 35.36 -27.14
N LYS A 920 89.83 34.24 -27.47
CA LYS A 920 88.37 34.13 -27.47
C LYS A 920 87.91 33.31 -26.27
N PHE A 921 87.02 33.86 -25.46
CA PHE A 921 86.41 33.18 -24.33
C PHE A 921 84.99 32.72 -24.67
N THR A 922 84.64 31.52 -24.23
CA THR A 922 83.33 30.86 -24.38
C THR A 922 82.92 30.27 -23.04
N ASP A 923 81.63 30.26 -22.75
CA ASP A 923 81.11 29.73 -21.49
C ASP A 923 79.81 28.95 -21.73
N ARG A 924 79.49 28.00 -20.84
CA ARG A 924 78.20 27.28 -20.85
C ARG A 924 77.11 28.10 -20.17
N GLY A 925 77.47 28.91 -19.18
CA GLY A 925 76.66 29.96 -18.57
C GLY A 925 76.91 31.32 -19.24
N ALA A 926 77.18 32.35 -18.44
CA ALA A 926 77.24 33.74 -18.89
C ALA A 926 78.59 34.42 -18.56
N LEU A 927 79.33 34.87 -19.58
CA LEU A 927 80.52 35.72 -19.40
C LEU A 927 80.17 37.17 -19.03
N HIS A 928 79.03 37.69 -19.50
CA HIS A 928 78.56 39.06 -19.24
C HIS A 928 77.25 39.01 -18.43
N PRO A 929 77.00 39.94 -17.47
CA PRO A 929 77.69 41.22 -17.27
C PRO A 929 78.84 41.26 -16.27
N TYR A 930 79.06 40.20 -15.47
CA TYR A 930 79.98 40.29 -14.33
C TYR A 930 81.28 39.50 -14.50
N GLY A 931 81.42 38.69 -15.55
CA GLY A 931 82.66 37.99 -15.81
C GLY A 931 83.75 38.93 -16.30
N VAL A 932 84.99 38.63 -15.93
CA VAL A 932 86.15 39.47 -16.20
C VAL A 932 87.31 38.66 -16.77
N TYR A 933 88.23 39.35 -17.44
CA TYR A 933 89.54 38.81 -17.77
C TYR A 933 90.66 39.78 -17.37
N ILE A 934 91.83 39.23 -17.10
CA ILE A 934 93.06 39.94 -16.75
C ILE A 934 94.17 39.37 -17.64
N PHE A 935 94.87 40.27 -18.34
CA PHE A 935 96.10 39.93 -19.05
C PHE A 935 97.30 40.06 -18.12
N SER A 936 98.24 39.13 -18.19
CA SER A 936 99.44 39.09 -17.37
C SER A 936 100.66 38.83 -18.23
N THR A 937 101.74 39.60 -18.06
CA THR A 937 102.97 39.43 -18.83
C THR A 937 104.20 39.83 -18.02
N ASN A 938 105.36 39.22 -18.32
CA ASN A 938 106.65 39.61 -17.75
C ASN A 938 107.49 40.53 -18.66
N ASN A 939 106.85 41.20 -19.62
CA ASN A 939 107.51 41.98 -20.66
C ASN A 939 108.41 43.12 -20.13
N THR A 940 108.23 43.57 -18.88
CA THR A 940 109.07 44.58 -18.20
C THR A 940 110.25 43.97 -17.44
N GLY A 941 110.41 42.64 -17.47
CA GLY A 941 111.42 41.87 -16.72
C GLY A 941 110.86 41.19 -15.45
N THR A 942 109.69 41.60 -14.98
CA THR A 942 108.94 40.98 -13.87
C THR A 942 107.48 40.77 -14.27
N TRP A 943 106.81 39.75 -13.71
CA TRP A 943 105.40 39.48 -13.99
C TRP A 943 104.49 40.60 -13.45
N GLU A 944 103.71 41.21 -14.33
CA GLU A 944 102.71 42.24 -14.03
C GLU A 944 101.34 41.80 -14.54
N ASN A 945 100.28 42.20 -13.82
CA ASN A 945 98.89 41.95 -14.19
C ASN A 945 98.21 43.27 -14.54
N ASP A 946 97.45 43.28 -15.63
CA ASP A 946 96.54 44.37 -15.96
C ASP A 946 95.37 44.44 -14.96
N SER A 947 94.61 45.53 -15.02
CA SER A 947 93.34 45.63 -14.32
C SER A 947 92.31 44.68 -14.92
N ALA A 948 91.40 44.13 -14.09
CA ALA A 948 90.31 43.28 -14.57
C ALA A 948 89.39 44.04 -15.54
N VAL A 949 89.10 43.42 -16.68
CA VAL A 949 88.22 43.97 -17.73
C VAL A 949 86.97 43.11 -17.82
N ASN A 950 85.78 43.73 -17.71
CA ASN A 950 84.51 43.02 -17.88
C ASN A 950 84.37 42.52 -19.32
N PHE A 951 83.88 41.30 -19.48
CA PHE A 951 83.38 40.84 -20.78
C PHE A 951 82.21 41.70 -21.23
N THR A 952 82.00 41.80 -22.55
CA THR A 952 80.91 42.60 -23.15
C THR A 952 79.83 41.75 -23.81
N SER A 953 80.07 40.44 -23.96
CA SER A 953 79.14 39.47 -24.55
C SER A 953 79.49 38.04 -24.14
N THR A 954 78.67 37.06 -24.50
CA THR A 954 79.00 35.62 -24.37
C THR A 954 78.72 34.95 -25.72
N PRO A 955 79.73 34.41 -26.44
CA PRO A 955 81.18 34.48 -26.19
C PRO A 955 81.76 35.90 -26.35
N SER A 956 82.98 36.14 -25.86
CA SER A 956 83.67 37.45 -25.96
C SER A 956 85.12 37.29 -26.43
N TRP A 957 85.57 38.19 -27.30
CA TRP A 957 86.99 38.35 -27.60
C TRP A 957 87.65 39.30 -26.59
N ALA A 958 88.86 38.96 -26.16
CA ALA A 958 89.73 39.86 -25.42
C ALA A 958 90.95 40.22 -26.26
N ASN A 959 91.34 41.49 -26.21
CA ASN A 959 92.45 42.02 -26.99
C ASN A 959 93.23 43.04 -26.14
N VAL A 960 94.53 42.83 -25.95
CA VAL A 960 95.40 43.73 -25.20
C VAL A 960 96.64 44.06 -26.04
N SER A 961 97.03 45.33 -26.10
CA SER A 961 98.21 45.77 -26.87
C SER A 961 99.31 46.25 -25.94
N VAL A 962 100.46 45.58 -25.96
CA VAL A 962 101.63 45.91 -25.15
C VAL A 962 102.83 46.18 -26.06
N THR A 963 103.61 47.21 -25.77
CA THR A 963 104.91 47.44 -26.45
C THR A 963 105.93 46.46 -25.89
N LEU A 964 106.46 45.57 -26.72
CA LEU A 964 107.44 44.55 -26.30
C LEU A 964 108.75 45.20 -25.82
N ASN A 965 109.49 44.53 -24.94
CA ASN A 965 110.79 45.00 -24.45
C ASN A 965 111.69 45.41 -25.63
N SER A 966 112.43 46.50 -25.49
CA SER A 966 113.38 46.99 -26.49
C SER A 966 114.64 46.14 -26.61
N THR A 967 114.84 45.19 -25.70
CA THR A 967 115.94 44.22 -25.75
C THR A 967 115.57 43.05 -26.66
N VAL A 968 116.44 42.73 -27.62
CA VAL A 968 116.31 41.57 -28.52
C VAL A 968 116.79 40.30 -27.81
N GLY A 969 116.06 39.19 -27.97
CA GLY A 969 116.40 37.87 -27.42
C GLY A 969 115.77 37.55 -26.06
N ASP A 970 114.98 38.47 -25.49
CA ASP A 970 114.31 38.28 -24.21
C ASP A 970 113.07 37.39 -24.36
N VAL A 971 112.88 36.47 -23.40
CA VAL A 971 111.70 35.60 -23.35
C VAL A 971 110.57 36.31 -22.61
N VAL A 972 109.58 36.77 -23.37
CA VAL A 972 108.34 37.35 -22.84
C VAL A 972 107.30 36.27 -22.67
N GLY A 973 107.02 35.92 -21.41
CA GLY A 973 105.88 35.15 -20.98
C GLY A 973 104.60 35.99 -20.89
N TYR A 974 103.47 35.42 -21.30
CA TYR A 974 102.14 35.99 -21.05
C TYR A 974 101.10 34.91 -20.73
N ARG A 975 100.05 35.27 -20.01
CA ARG A 975 98.89 34.43 -19.71
C ARG A 975 97.65 35.28 -19.45
N TRP A 976 96.49 34.64 -19.42
CA TRP A 976 95.22 35.27 -19.09
C TRP A 976 94.59 34.60 -17.87
N TYR A 977 94.08 35.39 -16.95
CA TYR A 977 93.15 34.95 -15.91
C TYR A 977 91.76 35.42 -16.28
N PHE A 978 90.72 34.63 -16.02
CA PHE A 978 89.37 35.00 -16.40
C PHE A 978 88.34 34.27 -15.54
N SER A 979 87.20 34.90 -15.33
CA SER A 979 86.06 34.32 -14.62
C SER A 979 84.76 34.61 -15.37
N ASP A 980 83.78 33.72 -15.25
CA ASP A 980 82.42 33.99 -15.71
C ASP A 980 81.71 35.00 -14.78
N SER A 981 80.45 35.31 -15.10
CA SER A 981 79.58 36.17 -14.26
C SER A 981 79.19 35.53 -12.93
N PHE A 982 79.55 34.27 -12.71
CA PHE A 982 79.27 33.49 -11.53
C PHE A 982 80.50 33.33 -10.62
N GLY A 983 81.67 33.84 -11.05
CA GLY A 983 82.92 33.84 -10.31
C GLY A 983 83.75 32.57 -10.47
N ASN A 984 83.35 31.65 -11.36
CA ASN A 984 84.13 30.45 -11.66
C ASN A 984 85.39 30.87 -12.44
N MET A 985 86.57 30.69 -11.84
CA MET A 985 87.83 31.16 -12.41
C MET A 985 88.55 30.09 -13.24
N ASN A 986 89.21 30.53 -14.31
CA ASN A 986 90.16 29.75 -15.07
C ASN A 986 91.36 30.62 -15.47
N MET A 987 92.44 29.98 -15.92
CA MET A 987 93.59 30.68 -16.47
C MET A 987 94.21 29.89 -17.62
N THR A 988 94.90 30.59 -18.52
CA THR A 988 95.71 29.93 -19.54
C THR A 988 97.05 29.46 -18.95
N PRO A 989 97.73 28.48 -19.56
CA PRO A 989 99.15 28.28 -19.32
C PRO A 989 99.94 29.54 -19.71
N ILE A 990 101.22 29.57 -19.31
CA ILE A 990 102.15 30.62 -19.72
C ILE A 990 102.57 30.35 -21.17
N TYR A 991 102.16 31.23 -22.07
CA TYR A 991 102.68 31.30 -23.43
C TYR A 991 103.97 32.11 -23.43
N LYS A 992 104.89 31.79 -24.35
CA LYS A 992 106.18 32.47 -24.47
C LYS A 992 106.37 32.94 -25.90
N LEU A 993 106.93 34.14 -26.04
CA LEU A 993 107.50 34.66 -27.28
C LEU A 993 108.91 35.17 -27.00
N VAL A 994 109.75 35.25 -28.01
CA VAL A 994 111.10 35.82 -27.92
C VAL A 994 111.09 37.14 -28.69
N THR A 995 111.68 38.20 -28.15
CA THR A 995 111.76 39.48 -28.84
C THR A 995 112.78 39.43 -29.98
N GLU A 996 112.36 39.78 -31.20
CA GLU A 996 113.15 39.63 -32.42
C GLU A 996 113.56 40.99 -33.02
N GLU A 997 114.64 41.03 -33.82
CA GLU A 997 115.05 42.23 -34.57
C GLU A 997 114.02 42.59 -35.65
N LYS A 998 113.90 43.90 -35.93
CA LYS A 998 112.92 44.44 -36.87
C LYS A 998 113.38 44.22 -38.32
N GLU A 999 112.81 43.23 -39.01
CA GLU A 999 112.97 43.05 -40.45
C GLU A 999 111.65 43.25 -41.24
N GLU A 1000 111.76 43.86 -42.41
CA GLU A 1000 110.68 44.08 -43.37
C GLU A 1000 110.53 42.90 -44.35
N SER A 1001 109.27 42.54 -44.65
CA SER A 1001 108.74 41.94 -45.91
C SER A 1001 108.05 40.56 -45.83
N GLY A 1002 106.94 40.44 -46.59
CA GLY A 1002 106.66 39.29 -47.49
C GLY A 1002 105.86 38.07 -47.00
N GLY A 1003 104.58 37.99 -47.44
CA GLY A 1003 104.02 36.89 -48.28
C GLY A 1003 103.68 35.49 -47.72
N GLU A 1004 102.41 35.06 -47.97
CA GLU A 1004 101.87 33.69 -48.21
C GLU A 1004 102.04 32.61 -47.09
N GLY A 1005 101.22 31.59 -46.86
CA GLY A 1005 100.03 30.98 -47.49
C GLY A 1005 99.61 29.69 -46.72
N THR A 1006 98.40 29.19 -47.01
CA THR A 1006 97.94 27.77 -47.05
C THR A 1006 98.24 26.71 -45.95
N GLY A 1007 97.18 26.02 -45.47
CA GLY A 1007 96.97 24.56 -45.73
C GLY A 1007 97.07 23.49 -44.61
N GLY A 1008 96.01 22.65 -44.47
CA GLY A 1008 96.01 21.20 -44.08
C GLY A 1008 96.15 20.83 -42.58
N GLY A 1009 95.63 19.74 -42.00
CA GLY A 1009 94.88 18.55 -42.45
C GLY A 1009 95.04 17.37 -41.43
N GLY A 1010 93.98 16.58 -41.19
CA GLY A 1010 94.00 15.11 -40.98
C GLY A 1010 94.35 14.43 -39.63
N GLY A 1011 93.52 13.44 -39.21
CA GLY A 1011 94.03 12.09 -38.87
C GLY A 1011 93.71 11.40 -37.51
N LYS A 1012 92.68 10.53 -37.49
CA LYS A 1012 92.54 9.15 -36.89
C LYS A 1012 92.98 8.76 -35.45
N LYS A 1013 92.08 7.97 -34.81
CA LYS A 1013 92.20 6.60 -34.21
C LYS A 1013 91.99 6.38 -32.69
N GLU A 1014 90.91 5.63 -32.38
CA GLU A 1014 90.69 4.49 -31.42
C GLU A 1014 91.26 4.50 -29.96
N THR A 1015 90.31 4.47 -28.99
CA THR A 1015 90.10 3.64 -27.73
C THR A 1015 91.25 2.80 -27.11
N PRO A 1016 91.24 2.36 -25.80
CA PRO A 1016 90.12 2.07 -24.85
C PRO A 1016 90.39 2.25 -23.31
N SER A 1017 89.46 1.73 -22.47
CA SER A 1017 89.58 1.25 -21.06
C SER A 1017 89.37 2.29 -19.92
N GLN A 1018 88.72 2.02 -18.78
CA GLN A 1018 88.15 0.80 -18.17
C GLN A 1018 87.19 1.21 -17.03
N GLU A 1019 86.12 0.43 -16.81
CA GLU A 1019 85.16 0.50 -15.69
C GLU A 1019 85.71 -0.07 -14.37
N ASN A 1020 85.06 0.28 -13.25
CA ASN A 1020 84.95 -0.55 -12.05
C ASN A 1020 83.60 -0.33 -11.33
N GLU A 1021 82.96 -1.46 -10.99
CA GLU A 1021 81.80 -1.72 -10.10
C GLU A 1021 82.16 -1.41 -8.61
N ASP A 1022 81.26 -1.32 -7.60
CA ASP A 1022 80.38 -2.36 -7.06
C ASP A 1022 79.47 -1.83 -5.91
N SER A 1023 78.20 -2.27 -5.78
CA SER A 1023 77.25 -1.88 -4.69
C SER A 1023 76.15 -2.93 -4.36
N LEU A 1024 76.45 -4.24 -4.38
CA LEU A 1024 75.44 -5.31 -4.19
C LEU A 1024 75.82 -6.34 -3.10
N TYR A 1025 74.96 -6.52 -2.10
CA TYR A 1025 75.13 -7.43 -0.95
C TYR A 1025 74.26 -8.69 -1.08
N ARG A 1026 74.80 -9.88 -0.79
CA ARG A 1026 74.10 -11.18 -0.99
C ARG A 1026 74.28 -12.16 0.19
N PRO A 1027 73.55 -12.00 1.32
CA PRO A 1027 73.65 -12.92 2.45
C PRO A 1027 73.17 -14.34 2.11
N SER A 1028 73.83 -15.36 2.67
CA SER A 1028 73.42 -16.75 2.51
C SER A 1028 72.22 -17.09 3.40
N TYR A 1029 71.44 -18.09 2.97
CA TYR A 1029 70.24 -18.56 3.66
C TYR A 1029 70.48 -18.92 5.15
N GLU A 1030 71.57 -19.63 5.46
CA GLU A 1030 71.90 -20.00 6.85
C GLU A 1030 72.16 -18.79 7.76
N VAL A 1031 72.63 -17.68 7.19
CA VAL A 1031 72.89 -16.42 7.90
C VAL A 1031 71.60 -15.64 8.09
N LEU A 1032 70.67 -15.67 7.12
CA LEU A 1032 69.35 -15.04 7.22
C LEU A 1032 68.48 -15.66 8.31
N GLN A 1033 68.57 -16.97 8.56
CA GLN A 1033 67.83 -17.60 9.68
C GLN A 1033 68.31 -17.12 11.06
N ARG A 1034 69.60 -16.78 11.18
CA ARG A 1034 70.20 -16.27 12.43
C ARG A 1034 70.07 -14.74 12.56
N GLY A 1035 69.80 -14.05 11.44
CA GLY A 1035 69.71 -12.59 11.30
C GLY A 1035 71.01 -12.01 10.74
N TYR A 1036 70.98 -11.60 9.46
CA TYR A 1036 72.12 -11.00 8.77
C TYR A 1036 72.21 -9.50 9.09
N GLU A 1037 73.24 -9.09 9.83
CA GLU A 1037 73.43 -7.71 10.27
C GLU A 1037 74.75 -7.12 9.75
N THR A 1038 74.67 -5.99 9.04
CA THR A 1038 75.85 -5.21 8.63
C THR A 1038 75.49 -3.73 8.46
N TYR A 1039 76.47 -2.88 8.16
CA TYR A 1039 76.27 -1.46 7.87
C TYR A 1039 75.99 -1.23 6.39
N PHE A 1040 74.87 -0.57 6.10
CA PHE A 1040 74.49 -0.15 4.75
C PHE A 1040 74.42 1.37 4.63
N ARG A 1041 74.63 1.87 3.41
CA ARG A 1041 74.53 3.26 2.98
C ARG A 1041 73.37 3.42 1.99
N LYS A 1042 72.91 4.66 1.79
CA LYS A 1042 71.88 4.96 0.79
C LYS A 1042 72.35 4.51 -0.60
N GLY A 1043 71.55 3.70 -1.28
CA GLY A 1043 71.81 3.14 -2.60
C GLY A 1043 72.39 1.71 -2.58
N ASP A 1044 72.75 1.17 -1.41
CA ASP A 1044 73.19 -0.23 -1.31
C ASP A 1044 72.00 -1.16 -1.59
N ILE A 1045 72.22 -2.18 -2.43
CA ILE A 1045 71.20 -3.18 -2.76
C ILE A 1045 71.51 -4.48 -2.04
N VAL A 1046 70.50 -5.10 -1.42
CA VAL A 1046 70.57 -6.39 -0.74
C VAL A 1046 69.71 -7.39 -1.48
N GLN A 1047 70.34 -8.44 -2.02
CA GLN A 1047 69.67 -9.58 -2.63
C GLN A 1047 69.51 -10.71 -1.62
N ILE A 1048 68.27 -11.07 -1.31
CA ILE A 1048 67.90 -12.07 -0.29
C ILE A 1048 67.24 -13.26 -0.97
N ASN A 1049 67.77 -14.45 -0.73
CA ASN A 1049 67.18 -15.70 -1.20
C ASN A 1049 66.58 -16.45 -0.01
N LEU A 1050 65.25 -16.51 0.06
CA LEU A 1050 64.50 -17.18 1.14
C LEU A 1050 64.19 -18.63 0.77
N SER A 1051 64.06 -19.52 1.77
CA SER A 1051 63.93 -20.97 1.53
C SER A 1051 62.71 -21.39 0.74
N LYS A 1052 61.59 -20.67 0.88
CA LYS A 1052 60.29 -21.05 0.29
C LYS A 1052 59.80 -20.09 -0.79
N ASN A 1053 60.36 -18.88 -0.88
CA ASN A 1053 59.76 -17.78 -1.64
C ASN A 1053 60.65 -17.18 -2.74
N GLY A 1054 61.85 -17.72 -3.00
CA GLY A 1054 62.72 -17.24 -4.09
C GLY A 1054 63.57 -16.00 -3.74
N THR A 1055 64.05 -15.30 -4.77
CA THR A 1055 65.05 -14.21 -4.68
C THR A 1055 64.38 -12.83 -4.70
N TYR A 1056 64.70 -11.98 -3.74
CA TYR A 1056 64.18 -10.61 -3.63
C TYR A 1056 65.32 -9.58 -3.54
N LEU A 1057 65.12 -8.40 -4.12
CA LEU A 1057 66.08 -7.29 -4.08
C LEU A 1057 65.49 -6.12 -3.28
N PHE A 1058 66.18 -5.71 -2.23
CA PHE A 1058 65.82 -4.56 -1.40
C PHE A 1058 66.90 -3.50 -1.54
N GLU A 1059 66.54 -2.25 -1.81
CA GLU A 1059 67.49 -1.13 -1.83
C GLU A 1059 67.33 -0.29 -0.56
N ILE A 1060 68.47 0.09 0.03
CA ILE A 1060 68.48 0.98 1.18
C ILE A 1060 68.30 2.41 0.67
N GLY A 1061 67.12 2.98 0.91
CA GLY A 1061 66.77 4.34 0.57
C GLY A 1061 67.40 5.36 1.51
N ASP A 1062 66.76 6.53 1.66
CA ASP A 1062 67.27 7.61 2.50
C ASP A 1062 67.49 7.18 3.96
N ILE A 1063 68.69 7.42 4.49
CA ILE A 1063 69.05 7.24 5.91
C ILE A 1063 69.14 8.63 6.54
N ASN A 1064 68.24 8.96 7.46
CA ASN A 1064 68.21 10.25 8.13
C ASN A 1064 68.62 10.12 9.60
N ARG A 1065 69.86 10.54 9.91
CA ARG A 1065 70.41 10.50 11.28
C ARG A 1065 69.71 11.43 12.28
N PHE A 1066 69.05 12.49 11.81
CA PHE A 1066 68.42 13.48 12.69
C PHE A 1066 67.02 13.04 13.13
N THR A 1067 66.25 12.44 12.21
CA THR A 1067 64.97 11.84 12.55
C THR A 1067 65.11 10.43 13.13
N LYS A 1068 66.30 9.82 13.01
CA LYS A 1068 66.61 8.43 13.38
C LYS A 1068 65.80 7.39 12.60
N ASN A 1069 65.47 7.67 11.34
CA ASN A 1069 64.66 6.80 10.49
C ASN A 1069 65.38 6.58 9.16
N LEU A 1070 65.19 5.42 8.55
CA LEU A 1070 65.61 5.14 7.18
C LEU A 1070 64.47 4.55 6.35
N THR A 1071 64.62 4.51 5.04
CA THR A 1071 63.61 3.93 4.14
C THR A 1071 64.15 2.69 3.45
N ILE A 1072 63.35 1.62 3.40
CA ILE A 1072 63.62 0.45 2.55
C ILE A 1072 62.78 0.56 1.28
N LEU A 1073 63.39 0.38 0.11
CA LEU A 1073 62.72 0.38 -1.18
C LEU A 1073 62.52 -1.06 -1.66
N PHE A 1074 61.27 -1.42 -1.96
CA PHE A 1074 60.91 -2.77 -2.44
C PHE A 1074 59.61 -2.72 -3.26
N ASN A 1075 59.57 -3.38 -4.44
CA ASN A 1075 58.42 -3.43 -5.36
C ASN A 1075 57.73 -2.05 -5.58
N SER A 1076 58.52 -1.03 -5.90
CA SER A 1076 58.07 0.37 -6.13
C SER A 1076 57.52 1.11 -4.90
N GLY A 1077 57.45 0.45 -3.74
CA GLY A 1077 57.04 1.04 -2.46
C GLY A 1077 58.22 1.57 -1.64
N LYS A 1078 57.94 2.58 -0.81
CA LYS A 1078 58.88 3.18 0.15
C LYS A 1078 58.43 2.88 1.57
N TYR A 1079 59.22 2.11 2.32
CA TYR A 1079 58.85 1.67 3.66
C TYR A 1079 59.77 2.29 4.71
N PRO A 1080 59.32 3.31 5.46
CA PRO A 1080 60.11 3.93 6.51
C PRO A 1080 60.24 3.00 7.73
N VAL A 1081 61.42 2.96 8.34
CA VAL A 1081 61.74 2.19 9.55
C VAL A 1081 62.52 3.07 10.51
N GLY A 1082 62.00 3.26 11.73
CA GLY A 1082 62.70 3.97 12.80
C GLY A 1082 63.81 3.14 13.45
N LEU A 1083 64.72 3.82 14.16
CA LEU A 1083 65.75 3.19 14.97
C LEU A 1083 65.12 2.31 16.07
N ASN A 1084 65.55 1.05 16.15
CA ASN A 1084 65.01 -0.03 16.98
C ASN A 1084 63.62 -0.54 16.59
N GLU A 1085 63.07 -0.09 15.46
CA GLU A 1085 61.84 -0.64 14.90
C GLU A 1085 62.15 -1.78 13.91
N SER A 1086 61.14 -2.60 13.62
CA SER A 1086 61.23 -3.64 12.61
C SER A 1086 60.02 -3.63 11.69
N LEU A 1087 60.26 -3.76 10.39
CA LEU A 1087 59.24 -4.09 9.41
C LEU A 1087 59.19 -5.59 9.19
N LYS A 1088 57.99 -6.10 8.92
CA LYS A 1088 57.76 -7.49 8.52
C LYS A 1088 57.01 -7.50 7.19
N PHE A 1089 57.44 -8.35 6.28
CA PHE A 1089 56.88 -8.48 4.94
C PHE A 1089 56.30 -9.87 4.74
N ASP A 1090 55.07 -9.93 4.23
CA ASP A 1090 54.48 -11.11 3.62
C ASP A 1090 54.74 -10.97 2.12
N LEU A 1091 55.64 -11.81 1.60
CA LEU A 1091 56.19 -11.67 0.25
C LEU A 1091 55.44 -12.53 -0.77
N ASN A 1092 54.73 -13.57 -0.31
CA ASN A 1092 53.96 -14.49 -1.16
C ASN A 1092 52.43 -14.40 -0.95
N ASN A 1093 51.98 -13.52 -0.05
CA ASN A 1093 50.59 -13.25 0.33
C ASN A 1093 49.88 -14.48 0.94
N ASP A 1094 50.60 -15.31 1.69
CA ASP A 1094 50.10 -16.54 2.33
C ASP A 1094 49.57 -16.35 3.77
N SER A 1095 49.49 -15.10 4.23
CA SER A 1095 49.09 -14.70 5.60
C SER A 1095 50.11 -15.00 6.70
N PHE A 1096 51.36 -15.32 6.37
CA PHE A 1096 52.50 -15.35 7.29
C PHE A 1096 53.54 -14.31 6.87
N TYR A 1097 54.19 -13.68 7.84
CA TYR A 1097 55.36 -12.84 7.55
C TYR A 1097 56.58 -13.72 7.27
N ASP A 1098 57.23 -13.48 6.14
CA ASP A 1098 58.41 -14.23 5.65
C ASP A 1098 59.75 -13.58 6.03
N LEU A 1099 59.78 -12.26 6.13
CA LEU A 1099 61.02 -11.50 6.31
C LEU A 1099 60.82 -10.36 7.30
N GLN A 1100 61.69 -10.27 8.29
CA GLN A 1100 61.79 -9.15 9.21
C GLN A 1100 63.06 -8.33 8.92
N ILE A 1101 62.90 -7.02 8.78
CA ILE A 1101 63.99 -6.07 8.61
C ILE A 1101 63.99 -5.12 9.82
N SER A 1102 65.08 -5.07 10.57
CA SER A 1102 65.17 -4.22 11.76
C SER A 1102 66.40 -3.32 11.75
N VAL A 1103 66.25 -2.10 12.27
CA VAL A 1103 67.31 -1.09 12.28
C VAL A 1103 67.88 -0.96 13.69
N ARG A 1104 69.19 -1.18 13.85
CA ARG A 1104 69.83 -1.24 15.17
C ARG A 1104 70.60 0.03 15.56
N ASP A 1105 71.22 0.69 14.60
CA ASP A 1105 72.00 1.91 14.82
C ASP A 1105 72.03 2.75 13.55
N ILE A 1106 72.00 4.08 13.67
CA ILE A 1106 72.25 5.02 12.58
C ILE A 1106 73.43 5.91 12.98
N THR A 1107 74.53 5.76 12.26
CA THR A 1107 75.79 6.41 12.60
C THR A 1107 75.85 7.86 12.13
N ALA A 1108 76.81 8.62 12.67
CA ALA A 1108 77.02 10.02 12.31
C ALA A 1108 77.39 10.23 10.82
N SER A 1109 77.83 9.20 10.09
CA SER A 1109 78.19 9.26 8.67
C SER A 1109 77.07 8.82 7.71
N ASN A 1110 75.79 8.84 8.15
CA ASN A 1110 74.62 8.41 7.37
C ASN A 1110 74.70 6.97 6.82
N SER A 1111 75.35 6.07 7.57
CA SER A 1111 75.22 4.61 7.37
C SER A 1111 74.49 3.99 8.56
N SER A 1112 73.72 2.94 8.30
CA SER A 1112 72.85 2.30 9.30
C SER A 1112 73.17 0.82 9.43
N ARG A 1113 73.17 0.31 10.66
CA ARG A 1113 73.26 -1.14 10.92
C ARG A 1113 71.88 -1.76 10.81
N ILE A 1114 71.66 -2.58 9.78
CA ILE A 1114 70.35 -3.17 9.47
C ILE A 1114 70.46 -4.69 9.53
N ASN A 1115 69.50 -5.32 10.19
CA ASN A 1115 69.39 -6.76 10.32
C ASN A 1115 68.24 -7.28 9.44
N PHE A 1116 68.56 -8.21 8.53
CA PHE A 1116 67.60 -8.96 7.72
C PHE A 1116 67.49 -10.38 8.26
N LYS A 1117 66.28 -10.80 8.66
CA LYS A 1117 66.04 -12.11 9.24
C LYS A 1117 64.82 -12.78 8.63
N GLU A 1118 64.98 -13.99 8.14
CA GLU A 1118 63.85 -14.84 7.70
C GLU A 1118 63.04 -15.28 8.92
N ILE A 1119 61.73 -15.09 8.85
CA ILE A 1119 60.77 -15.44 9.91
C ILE A 1119 59.60 -16.21 9.28
N ASN A 1120 58.78 -16.85 10.10
CA ASN A 1120 57.54 -17.48 9.67
C ASN A 1120 56.52 -17.29 10.79
N GLU A 1121 55.91 -16.11 10.84
CA GLU A 1121 55.01 -15.70 11.92
C GLU A 1121 53.64 -15.34 11.35
N GLU A 1122 52.57 -15.91 11.90
CA GLU A 1122 51.20 -15.66 11.41
C GLU A 1122 50.80 -14.19 11.58
N ILE A 1123 50.23 -13.58 10.53
CA ILE A 1123 49.79 -12.18 10.57
C ILE A 1123 48.54 -12.06 11.48
N PRO A 1124 48.58 -11.27 12.58
CA PRO A 1124 47.44 -11.08 13.45
C PRO A 1124 46.24 -10.51 12.70
N ALA A 1125 45.03 -10.97 13.04
CA ALA A 1125 43.79 -10.65 12.30
C ALA A 1125 43.51 -9.14 12.11
N SER A 1126 44.11 -8.26 12.92
CA SER A 1126 44.00 -6.80 12.80
C SER A 1126 44.80 -6.17 11.66
N ASN A 1127 45.78 -6.89 11.06
CA ASN A 1127 46.76 -6.35 10.13
C ASN A 1127 46.75 -7.01 8.73
N LYS A 1128 45.73 -7.80 8.38
CA LYS A 1128 45.59 -8.36 7.02
C LYS A 1128 45.08 -7.30 6.03
N PRO A 1129 45.69 -7.12 4.83
CA PRO A 1129 45.20 -6.17 3.82
C PRO A 1129 43.85 -6.62 3.24
N ALA A 1130 42.91 -5.70 3.06
CA ALA A 1130 41.61 -5.98 2.46
C ALA A 1130 41.73 -6.29 0.96
N LEU A 1131 41.38 -7.51 0.56
CA LEU A 1131 41.20 -7.89 -0.84
C LEU A 1131 39.92 -7.24 -1.39
N ASN A 1132 40.05 -6.54 -2.52
CA ASN A 1132 38.91 -6.16 -3.36
C ASN A 1132 38.37 -7.42 -4.06
N GLN A 1133 37.26 -7.96 -3.57
CA GLN A 1133 36.13 -8.43 -4.38
C GLN A 1133 34.92 -8.73 -3.48
N THR A 1134 33.74 -8.27 -3.93
CA THR A 1134 32.40 -8.84 -3.68
C THR A 1134 31.80 -8.79 -2.26
N SER A 1135 30.90 -7.80 -2.08
CA SER A 1135 29.57 -7.84 -1.44
C SER A 1135 29.36 -8.17 0.06
N LEU A 1136 28.51 -7.33 0.66
CA LEU A 1136 27.61 -7.49 1.83
C LEU A 1136 28.10 -7.24 3.27
N GLY A 1137 27.48 -6.22 3.89
CA GLY A 1137 26.89 -6.28 5.24
C GLY A 1137 27.66 -5.60 6.38
N ASN A 1138 27.20 -4.44 6.89
CA ASN A 1138 26.11 -4.42 7.87
C ASN A 1138 25.67 -2.99 8.26
N LYS A 1139 24.36 -2.84 8.38
CA LYS A 1139 23.63 -1.70 8.94
C LYS A 1139 24.00 -1.47 10.41
N SER A 1140 24.06 -0.20 10.80
CA SER A 1140 23.81 0.24 12.17
C SER A 1140 22.33 0.05 12.53
N THR A 1141 22.12 -0.44 13.74
CA THR A 1141 20.85 -0.87 14.33
C THR A 1141 20.00 0.31 14.85
N ILE A 1142 18.73 0.36 14.45
CA ILE A 1142 17.63 0.93 15.25
C ILE A 1142 16.48 -0.08 15.23
N ASN A 1143 16.13 -0.58 16.42
CA ASN A 1143 15.10 -1.59 16.67
C ASN A 1143 13.68 -1.02 16.58
N ILE A 1144 12.81 -1.67 15.81
CA ILE A 1144 11.36 -1.75 16.08
C ILE A 1144 10.94 -3.22 15.89
N PHE A 1145 10.45 -3.84 16.97
CA PHE A 1145 9.81 -5.17 17.02
C PHE A 1145 8.60 -5.20 16.07
N GLY A 1146 8.23 -6.25 15.33
CA GLY A 1146 8.74 -7.59 15.08
C GLY A 1146 7.71 -8.30 14.19
N ILE A 1147 8.15 -9.13 13.24
CA ILE A 1147 7.50 -10.35 12.68
C ILE A 1147 8.52 -10.92 11.67
N ASN A 1148 8.81 -12.21 11.82
CA ASN A 1148 9.91 -12.93 11.19
C ASN A 1148 9.85 -12.98 9.66
N GLY A 1149 11.02 -12.88 9.00
CA GLY A 1149 11.25 -13.47 7.67
C GLY A 1149 11.87 -12.56 6.60
N GLU A 1150 13.21 -12.52 6.58
CA GLU A 1150 14.12 -12.38 5.42
C GLU A 1150 14.07 -11.12 4.50
N GLU A 1151 15.17 -10.34 4.53
CA GLU A 1151 15.52 -9.25 3.62
C GLU A 1151 16.01 -9.75 2.24
N LYS A 1152 15.57 -9.07 1.15
CA LYS A 1152 16.19 -9.04 -0.19
C LYS A 1152 16.33 -7.57 -0.64
N GLU A 1153 17.56 -7.09 -0.82
CA GLU A 1153 17.93 -6.04 -1.80
C GLU A 1153 18.41 -6.74 -3.09
N SER A 1154 18.37 -6.24 -4.32
CA SER A 1154 17.90 -5.00 -4.95
C SER A 1154 17.59 -5.33 -6.42
N LYS A 1155 16.65 -4.58 -7.00
CA LYS A 1155 16.06 -4.73 -8.34
C LYS A 1155 17.05 -4.34 -9.45
N SER A 1156 17.14 -5.15 -10.52
CA SER A 1156 17.02 -4.72 -11.94
C SER A 1156 17.42 -5.84 -12.92
N VAL A 1157 16.59 -6.88 -13.00
CA VAL A 1157 16.48 -7.84 -14.14
C VAL A 1157 14.98 -8.08 -14.48
N VAL A 1158 14.09 -7.33 -13.83
CA VAL A 1158 12.68 -7.71 -13.65
C VAL A 1158 11.79 -7.34 -14.85
N TYR A 1159 12.19 -6.40 -15.71
CA TYR A 1159 11.29 -5.95 -16.79
C TYR A 1159 11.19 -6.94 -17.97
N PHE A 1160 12.27 -7.66 -18.32
CA PHE A 1160 12.26 -8.56 -19.48
C PHE A 1160 11.68 -9.95 -19.22
N VAL A 1161 11.64 -10.39 -17.96
CA VAL A 1161 10.99 -11.65 -17.58
C VAL A 1161 9.48 -11.47 -17.36
N PHE A 1162 9.04 -10.29 -16.90
CA PHE A 1162 7.62 -10.02 -16.64
C PHE A 1162 6.76 -9.99 -17.91
N VAL A 1163 7.25 -9.39 -19.00
CA VAL A 1163 6.53 -9.37 -20.28
C VAL A 1163 6.50 -10.78 -20.91
N GLY A 1164 7.58 -11.54 -20.78
CA GLY A 1164 7.66 -12.92 -21.28
C GLY A 1164 6.70 -13.89 -20.57
N ILE A 1165 6.56 -13.78 -19.24
CA ILE A 1165 5.66 -14.63 -18.45
C ILE A 1165 4.18 -14.24 -18.65
N ILE A 1166 3.86 -12.96 -18.81
CA ILE A 1166 2.48 -12.52 -19.08
C ILE A 1166 2.01 -13.03 -20.46
N VAL A 1167 2.88 -12.99 -21.48
CA VAL A 1167 2.58 -13.52 -22.82
C VAL A 1167 2.44 -15.05 -22.78
N LEU A 1168 3.30 -15.76 -22.05
CA LEU A 1168 3.20 -17.22 -21.91
C LEU A 1168 1.95 -17.65 -21.12
N ALA A 1169 1.57 -16.90 -20.08
CA ALA A 1169 0.36 -17.15 -19.30
C ALA A 1169 -0.92 -16.87 -20.09
N LEU A 1170 -0.95 -15.81 -20.91
CA LEU A 1170 -2.09 -15.52 -21.79
C LEU A 1170 -2.25 -16.58 -22.89
N ILE A 1171 -1.13 -17.10 -23.44
CA ILE A 1171 -1.14 -18.21 -24.40
C ILE A 1171 -1.62 -19.51 -23.74
N LEU A 1172 -1.21 -19.80 -22.50
CA LEU A 1172 -1.67 -20.98 -21.75
C LEU A 1172 -3.14 -20.88 -21.35
N VAL A 1173 -3.64 -19.70 -20.98
CA VAL A 1173 -5.06 -19.46 -20.70
C VAL A 1173 -5.90 -19.58 -21.97
N ALA A 1174 -5.43 -19.05 -23.10
CA ALA A 1174 -6.10 -19.22 -24.40
C ALA A 1174 -6.15 -20.70 -24.84
N CYS A 1175 -5.06 -21.45 -24.64
CA CYS A 1175 -5.01 -22.90 -24.88
C CYS A 1175 -5.93 -23.68 -23.93
N ALA A 1176 -5.99 -23.33 -22.64
CA ALA A 1176 -6.87 -23.99 -21.67
C ALA A 1176 -8.36 -23.73 -21.95
N ILE A 1177 -8.72 -22.52 -22.37
CA ILE A 1177 -10.07 -22.17 -22.83
C ILE A 1177 -10.42 -22.96 -24.09
N PHE A 1178 -9.50 -23.04 -25.06
CA PHE A 1178 -9.68 -23.82 -26.30
C PHE A 1178 -9.88 -25.32 -26.02
N PHE A 1179 -9.14 -25.93 -25.08
CA PHE A 1179 -9.32 -27.32 -24.69
C PHE A 1179 -10.59 -27.57 -23.85
N ARG A 1180 -11.03 -26.63 -23.00
CA ARG A 1180 -12.31 -26.74 -22.27
C ARG A 1180 -13.53 -26.65 -23.19
N PHE A 1181 -13.51 -25.79 -24.21
CA PHE A 1181 -14.58 -25.73 -25.21
C PHE A 1181 -14.63 -26.97 -26.11
N ARG A 1182 -13.47 -27.60 -26.38
CA ARG A 1182 -13.42 -28.85 -27.15
C ARG A 1182 -13.94 -30.06 -26.34
N LYS A 1183 -13.64 -30.11 -25.03
CA LYS A 1183 -14.09 -31.19 -24.13
C LYS A 1183 -15.58 -31.08 -23.75
N ALA A 1184 -16.14 -29.87 -23.70
CA ALA A 1184 -17.58 -29.66 -23.49
C ALA A 1184 -18.44 -29.97 -24.74
N LYS A 1185 -17.83 -30.13 -25.92
CA LYS A 1185 -18.52 -30.45 -27.17
C LYS A 1185 -18.49 -31.95 -27.52
N GLU A 1186 -17.71 -32.76 -26.79
CA GLU A 1186 -17.59 -34.21 -26.99
C GLU A 1186 -18.37 -35.06 -25.96
N THR A 1187 -18.94 -34.47 -24.91
CA THR A 1187 -19.79 -35.18 -23.92
C THR A 1187 -21.30 -34.94 -24.07
N SER A 1188 -21.74 -34.22 -25.10
CA SER A 1188 -23.17 -34.06 -25.45
C SER A 1188 -23.61 -34.93 -26.64
N VAL A 1189 -22.89 -36.04 -26.90
CA VAL A 1189 -23.29 -37.10 -27.83
C VAL A 1189 -23.01 -38.44 -27.14
N ASN A 1190 -24.08 -39.12 -26.72
CA ASN A 1190 -24.16 -40.39 -25.97
C ASN A 1190 -24.22 -40.30 -24.42
N LEU A 1191 -25.26 -39.66 -23.90
CA LEU A 1191 -26.27 -40.24 -22.98
C LEU A 1191 -27.40 -39.23 -22.73
#